data_AF-A0A2A4JCS8-F1
#
_entry.id   AF-A0A2A4JCS8-F1
#
_cell.length_a   1.000
_cell.length_b   1.000
_cell.length_c   1.000
_cell.angle_alpha   90.00
_cell.angle_beta   90.00
_cell.angle_gamma   90.00
#
_symmetry.space_group_name_H-M   'P 1'
#
loop_
_entity.id
_entity.type
_entity.pdbx_description
1 polymer ?
#
loop_
_entity_poly.entity_id
_entity_poly.type
_entity_poly.pdbx_seq_one_letter_code
_entity_poly.pdbx_strand_id
1 'polypeptide(L)'
;MLSWIQHRWTGLCLLVTGLGALMLFLYGFFPLKYHSGKMSHMDDLPNFIDGVSIDGQQVYNSGENTVVLMVIDGLRYDFVTEEYMPYTGQLLKNKSACIYVSVAEPPTVTMPRIKAMMTGSVSTFADVALNFGAPAVRGDSVLRVANARGRRTVMYGDDTWLRLFPGLWAEFDGTTSFFVTDYTEVDNNVTRHLDKILTPDEQKKPTFDFLVLHYLGLDHIGHLEGARSPKIKPKLLEMDEVVKKIFTAMQKWDRNGVLIVCGDHGMRDAGGHGGATPSEVLVPLVIARSTDFECPHPLGRGPTVAQVDVAPSVSWLLGCPLPGDSGGRLLPALLPRDTRQHLYLLHVQAQHNAKQALPTDTEFYKQFQRAEKQFAHYLATGQQSAAKIAREFYEDSLEKMAEFLTDTKTEFDMFAIGMAIVVLYLISTSLLFVTLYSFQPDARRKTSVTSHSHHRSNAGYIIAFLVIFTITSAILTTACFITETKSQVCHFTSPWILVLTAIACVFTTTYFIIKTGIERIKDLSTLTELNGTDYLLIGATIFHCWSFLGTSFIEEEHMTWYYFWNTLMFFVLVRTVVVLLMYLSKKWTGATEVQEKPELAQRMSAVGVGILPKWVMLIALHRYLRTMNQTGDRWLFLPDTADWLNAPENAFYLQAHLVIGTIATLAICLYNLRYVNNVFYIQSGLTIAAVVCILCYRITSKALETPLDEIKTWDAVEIVNLFWAILIGQFILEILSYIGALKSCGLKPVEKDTSANKFVYNKPKAKTEDYFYEAMIEEPWNVEEVKLNLVRSISHLMLNALMLIVVLLMRPHNVIMVPSIYITCVLTSECMDHKLLDSKSGRKTEVVDILSRTLVHMWIGILFFFYQGNSNSLSSVDLGSGYVGLREYCPARVALRMGLHAYAGPAIAGAALFCTIAAHSDTWQQYLQTTWRATNILALHRVYSVVIYCVIATIFRDHLFVWSVFSPKLLYDFVATVFSVQALATIAQIEALAHITNWLARMFTYKSRL
;
A
#
# COMPACT_ATOMS: atom_id res chain seq x y z
N MET A 1 20.64 15.58 -27.45
CA MET A 1 20.33 14.15 -27.57
C MET A 1 21.38 13.28 -26.88
N LEU A 2 22.69 13.39 -27.20
CA LEU A 2 23.74 12.71 -26.42
C LEU A 2 23.74 13.10 -24.93
N SER A 3 23.44 14.38 -24.64
CA SER A 3 23.24 14.87 -23.27
C SER A 3 22.15 14.12 -22.50
N TRP A 4 21.14 13.54 -23.17
CA TRP A 4 20.03 12.85 -22.51
C TRP A 4 20.44 11.45 -22.06
N ILE A 5 21.17 10.68 -22.88
CA ILE A 5 21.63 9.35 -22.45
C ILE A 5 22.79 9.42 -21.44
N GLN A 6 23.52 10.54 -21.44
CA GLN A 6 24.65 10.79 -20.52
C GLN A 6 24.23 11.46 -19.21
N HIS A 7 23.02 12.02 -19.13
CA HIS A 7 22.59 12.70 -17.92
C HIS A 7 22.34 11.67 -16.82
N ARG A 8 23.05 11.85 -15.69
CA ARG A 8 23.03 10.97 -14.51
C ARG A 8 21.64 10.68 -13.95
N TRP A 9 20.69 11.60 -14.15
CA TRP A 9 19.31 11.46 -13.65
C TRP A 9 18.29 11.03 -14.71
N THR A 10 18.72 10.64 -15.91
CA THR A 10 17.79 10.19 -16.94
C THR A 10 16.99 8.97 -16.51
N GLY A 11 17.61 8.02 -15.79
CA GLY A 11 16.89 6.88 -15.21
C GLY A 11 15.78 7.30 -14.24
N LEU A 12 16.07 8.27 -13.36
CA LEU A 12 15.08 8.84 -12.44
C LEU A 12 13.96 9.58 -13.18
N CYS A 13 14.28 10.42 -14.18
CA CYS A 13 13.28 11.12 -14.97
C CYS A 13 12.34 10.13 -15.69
N LEU A 14 12.91 9.07 -16.30
CA LEU A 14 12.15 8.02 -16.96
C LEU A 14 11.28 7.23 -15.96
N LEU A 15 11.75 6.98 -14.74
CA LEU A 15 10.94 6.37 -13.68
C LEU A 15 9.77 7.27 -13.27
N VAL A 16 9.98 8.58 -13.10
CA VAL A 16 8.92 9.55 -12.82
C VAL A 16 7.88 9.58 -13.94
N THR A 17 8.33 9.55 -15.20
CA THR A 17 7.42 9.44 -16.35
C THR A 17 6.67 8.10 -16.34
N GLY A 18 7.34 7.01 -15.97
CA GLY A 18 6.73 5.69 -15.81
C GLY A 18 5.65 5.67 -14.74
N LEU A 19 5.84 6.38 -13.62
CA LEU A 19 4.80 6.57 -12.60
C LEU A 19 3.57 7.29 -13.16
N GLY A 20 3.77 8.33 -13.99
CA GLY A 20 2.67 9.01 -14.68
C GLY A 20 1.91 8.10 -15.65
N ALA A 21 2.62 7.25 -16.39
CA ALA A 21 1.99 6.25 -17.26
C ALA A 21 1.25 5.16 -16.45
N LEU A 22 1.77 4.74 -15.30
CA LEU A 22 1.07 3.85 -14.39
C LEU A 22 -0.20 4.51 -13.82
N MET A 23 -0.18 5.80 -13.46
CA MET A 23 -1.40 6.51 -13.06
C MET A 23 -2.46 6.52 -14.17
N LEU A 24 -2.07 6.69 -15.43
CA LEU A 24 -2.97 6.59 -16.57
C LEU A 24 -3.54 5.15 -16.72
N PHE A 25 -2.70 4.13 -16.50
CA PHE A 25 -3.17 2.74 -16.47
C PHE A 25 -4.21 2.53 -15.37
N LEU A 26 -3.94 2.97 -14.14
CA LEU A 26 -4.88 2.84 -13.01
C LEU A 26 -6.19 3.58 -13.28
N TYR A 27 -6.13 4.77 -13.89
CA TYR A 27 -7.30 5.52 -14.29
C TYR A 27 -8.18 4.74 -15.27
N GLY A 28 -7.58 4.04 -16.24
CA GLY A 28 -8.35 3.23 -17.18
C GLY A 28 -8.74 1.85 -16.65
N PHE A 29 -7.94 1.28 -15.75
CA PHE A 29 -8.14 -0.06 -15.18
C PHE A 29 -9.15 -0.08 -14.04
N PHE A 30 -9.23 0.98 -13.22
CA PHE A 30 -10.19 1.06 -12.13
C PHE A 30 -11.42 1.85 -12.58
N PRO A 31 -12.57 1.20 -12.77
CA PRO A 31 -13.77 1.86 -13.25
C PRO A 31 -14.26 2.88 -12.22
N LEU A 32 -14.33 4.14 -12.66
CA LEU A 32 -14.96 5.22 -11.90
C LEU A 32 -16.49 5.10 -12.08
N LYS A 33 -17.21 4.78 -10.99
CA LYS A 33 -18.67 4.74 -11.04
C LYS A 33 -19.24 6.14 -11.29
N TYR A 34 -19.76 6.35 -12.49
CA TYR A 34 -20.55 7.54 -12.81
C TYR A 34 -21.90 7.44 -12.09
N HIS A 35 -22.07 8.26 -11.05
CA HIS A 35 -23.38 8.39 -10.40
C HIS A 35 -24.26 9.21 -11.33
N SER A 36 -25.49 8.75 -11.57
CA SER A 36 -26.40 9.47 -12.48
C SER A 36 -26.72 10.88 -11.98
N GLY A 37 -26.51 11.12 -10.67
CA GLY A 37 -26.82 12.37 -9.99
C GLY A 37 -28.33 12.61 -9.89
N LYS A 38 -29.15 11.67 -10.34
CA LYS A 38 -30.60 11.74 -10.25
C LYS A 38 -31.03 11.37 -8.83
N MET A 39 -31.79 12.26 -8.22
CA MET A 39 -32.45 12.01 -6.94
C MET A 39 -33.81 11.40 -7.20
N SER A 40 -34.17 10.37 -6.45
CA SER A 40 -35.48 9.75 -6.54
C SER A 40 -36.52 10.48 -5.70
N HIS A 41 -37.75 10.55 -6.23
CA HIS A 41 -38.89 11.21 -5.60
C HIS A 41 -40.08 10.26 -5.47
N MET A 42 -40.97 10.50 -4.50
CA MET A 42 -42.20 9.70 -4.34
C MET A 42 -43.13 9.79 -5.55
N ASP A 43 -43.02 10.87 -6.33
CA ASP A 43 -43.80 11.06 -7.57
C ASP A 43 -43.33 10.14 -8.70
N ASP A 44 -42.15 9.49 -8.56
CA ASP A 44 -41.64 8.51 -9.52
C ASP A 44 -42.35 7.14 -9.42
N LEU A 45 -43.17 6.94 -8.38
CA LEU A 45 -43.89 5.69 -8.14
C LEU A 45 -44.96 5.44 -9.23
N PRO A 46 -45.05 4.22 -9.79
CA PRO A 46 -45.99 3.90 -10.84
C PRO A 46 -47.43 3.89 -10.31
N ASN A 47 -48.31 4.65 -10.96
CA ASN A 47 -49.75 4.66 -10.69
C ASN A 47 -50.55 3.82 -11.69
N PHE A 48 -49.86 3.16 -12.63
CA PHE A 48 -50.44 2.25 -13.60
C PHE A 48 -49.53 1.06 -13.79
N ILE A 49 -50.11 -0.14 -13.88
CA ILE A 49 -49.42 -1.40 -14.19
C ILE A 49 -50.10 -1.96 -15.45
N ASP A 50 -49.41 -1.97 -16.59
CA ASP A 50 -49.97 -2.37 -17.91
C ASP A 50 -51.36 -1.77 -18.18
N GLY A 51 -51.53 -0.48 -17.90
CA GLY A 51 -52.80 0.25 -18.11
C GLY A 51 -53.84 0.11 -16.99
N VAL A 52 -53.62 -0.74 -15.98
CA VAL A 52 -54.50 -0.86 -14.80
C VAL A 52 -54.10 0.16 -13.73
N SER A 53 -55.04 1.01 -13.30
CA SER A 53 -54.80 2.04 -12.28
C SER A 53 -54.54 1.44 -10.90
N ILE A 54 -53.56 1.99 -10.20
CA ILE A 54 -53.21 1.65 -8.82
C ILE A 54 -52.78 2.93 -8.11
N ASP A 55 -53.22 3.15 -6.87
CA ASP A 55 -52.69 4.24 -6.05
C ASP A 55 -51.30 3.84 -5.53
N GLY A 56 -50.26 4.32 -6.22
CA GLY A 56 -48.90 3.96 -5.91
C GLY A 56 -48.46 4.41 -4.52
N GLN A 57 -48.87 5.61 -4.09
CA GLN A 57 -48.50 6.13 -2.77
C GLN A 57 -49.17 5.36 -1.64
N GLN A 58 -50.44 5.00 -1.81
CA GLN A 58 -51.17 4.20 -0.83
C GLN A 58 -50.57 2.80 -0.71
N VAL A 59 -50.31 2.13 -1.84
CA VAL A 59 -49.82 0.74 -1.84
C VAL A 59 -48.35 0.69 -1.41
N TYR A 60 -47.52 1.67 -1.76
CA TYR A 60 -46.11 1.70 -1.34
C TYR A 60 -45.92 1.92 0.17
N ASN A 61 -46.91 2.46 0.87
CA ASN A 61 -46.79 2.85 2.28
C ASN A 61 -46.45 1.67 3.20
N SER A 62 -45.29 1.73 3.87
CA SER A 62 -44.83 0.72 4.82
C SER A 62 -45.39 0.87 6.25
N GLY A 63 -46.17 1.92 6.50
CA GLY A 63 -46.71 2.27 7.83
C GLY A 63 -45.76 3.14 8.67
N GLU A 64 -46.09 3.35 9.94
CA GLU A 64 -45.22 4.06 10.89
C GLU A 64 -44.15 3.12 11.45
N ASN A 65 -42.98 3.10 10.80
CA ASN A 65 -41.82 2.35 11.28
C ASN A 65 -40.74 3.27 11.85
N THR A 66 -40.00 2.76 12.82
CA THR A 66 -38.72 3.31 13.28
C THR A 66 -37.64 2.26 13.08
N VAL A 67 -36.53 2.64 12.45
CA VAL A 67 -35.46 1.71 12.07
C VAL A 67 -34.20 1.99 12.90
N VAL A 68 -33.64 0.95 13.50
CA VAL A 68 -32.32 0.97 14.13
C VAL A 68 -31.38 0.09 13.32
N LEU A 69 -30.33 0.66 12.76
CA LEU A 69 -29.24 -0.04 12.10
C LEU A 69 -28.03 -0.08 13.05
N MET A 70 -27.77 -1.24 13.63
CA MET A 70 -26.60 -1.50 14.45
C MET A 70 -25.54 -2.22 13.61
N VAL A 71 -24.48 -1.49 13.29
CA VAL A 71 -23.30 -2.03 12.61
C VAL A 71 -22.24 -2.37 13.65
N ILE A 72 -21.73 -3.59 13.62
CA ILE A 72 -20.62 -4.04 14.47
C ILE A 72 -19.43 -4.29 13.53
N ASP A 73 -18.43 -3.42 13.60
CA ASP A 73 -17.27 -3.44 12.71
C ASP A 73 -16.50 -4.76 12.88
N GLY A 74 -16.15 -5.42 11.76
CA GLY A 74 -15.44 -6.69 11.75
C GLY A 74 -16.26 -7.92 12.17
N LEU A 75 -17.59 -7.80 12.32
CA LEU A 75 -18.45 -8.91 12.75
C LEU A 75 -18.55 -10.02 11.71
N ARG A 76 -17.90 -11.15 12.00
CA ARG A 76 -17.98 -12.38 11.19
C ARG A 76 -19.31 -13.08 11.35
N TYR A 77 -19.76 -13.75 10.30
CA TYR A 77 -21.00 -14.54 10.32
C TYR A 77 -20.99 -15.63 11.40
N ASP A 78 -19.85 -16.30 11.62
CA ASP A 78 -19.71 -17.40 12.58
C ASP A 78 -19.65 -16.95 14.06
N PHE A 79 -19.66 -15.64 14.33
CA PHE A 79 -19.73 -15.09 15.68
C PHE A 79 -21.17 -15.01 16.23
N VAL A 80 -22.20 -15.08 15.38
CA VAL A 80 -23.60 -14.97 15.83
C VAL A 80 -24.13 -16.35 16.20
N THR A 81 -23.82 -16.80 17.40
CA THR A 81 -24.26 -18.09 17.95
C THR A 81 -24.70 -17.95 19.41
N GLU A 82 -25.40 -18.95 19.97
CA GLU A 82 -25.76 -18.97 21.40
C GLU A 82 -24.53 -18.93 22.33
N GLU A 83 -23.33 -19.28 21.84
CA GLU A 83 -22.11 -19.25 22.65
C GLU A 83 -21.53 -17.85 22.82
N TYR A 84 -21.53 -17.05 21.75
CA TYR A 84 -20.90 -15.73 21.71
C TYR A 84 -21.91 -14.60 21.90
N MET A 85 -23.14 -14.77 21.39
CA MET A 85 -24.25 -13.81 21.45
C MET A 85 -25.54 -14.52 21.91
N PRO A 86 -25.62 -14.92 23.21
CA PRO A 86 -26.69 -15.78 23.72
C PRO A 86 -28.11 -15.24 23.52
N TYR A 87 -28.34 -13.94 23.74
CA TYR A 87 -29.65 -13.31 23.55
C TYR A 87 -30.07 -13.28 22.08
N THR A 88 -29.17 -12.84 21.20
CA THR A 88 -29.40 -12.84 19.75
C THR A 88 -29.63 -14.26 19.23
N GLY A 89 -28.84 -15.24 19.68
CA GLY A 89 -29.02 -16.66 19.37
C GLY A 89 -30.40 -17.19 19.79
N GLN A 90 -30.90 -16.77 20.97
CA GLN A 90 -32.26 -17.12 21.43
C GLN A 90 -33.36 -16.48 20.56
N LEU A 91 -33.21 -15.23 20.15
CA LEU A 91 -34.17 -14.58 19.24
C LEU A 91 -34.28 -15.35 17.91
N LEU A 92 -33.14 -15.80 17.36
CA LEU A 92 -33.09 -16.59 16.14
C LEU A 92 -33.76 -17.95 16.31
N LYS A 93 -33.47 -18.65 17.42
CA LYS A 93 -34.07 -19.95 17.73
C LYS A 93 -35.58 -19.90 17.93
N ASN A 94 -36.07 -18.83 18.55
CA ASN A 94 -37.50 -18.58 18.75
C ASN A 94 -38.20 -18.00 17.51
N LYS A 95 -37.47 -17.82 16.39
CA LYS A 95 -37.93 -17.15 15.17
C LYS A 95 -38.42 -15.70 15.36
N SER A 96 -38.11 -15.07 16.49
CA SER A 96 -38.37 -13.65 16.75
C SER A 96 -37.37 -12.73 16.03
N ALA A 97 -36.33 -13.32 15.43
CA ALA A 97 -35.43 -12.67 14.50
C ALA A 97 -35.11 -13.62 13.32
N CYS A 98 -34.74 -13.03 12.18
CA CYS A 98 -34.15 -13.75 11.05
C CYS A 98 -32.66 -13.45 10.95
N ILE A 99 -31.86 -14.41 10.49
CA ILE A 99 -30.45 -14.21 10.12
C ILE A 99 -30.28 -14.51 8.63
N TYR A 100 -29.49 -13.68 7.97
CA TYR A 100 -29.05 -13.86 6.60
C TYR A 100 -27.52 -13.95 6.55
N VAL A 101 -27.02 -14.65 5.53
CA VAL A 101 -25.61 -14.57 5.15
C VAL A 101 -25.47 -13.36 4.22
N SER A 102 -24.97 -12.25 4.74
CA SER A 102 -24.72 -11.06 3.93
C SER A 102 -23.30 -11.12 3.34
N VAL A 103 -23.20 -10.87 2.04
CA VAL A 103 -21.92 -10.92 1.30
C VAL A 103 -21.34 -9.51 1.19
N ALA A 104 -20.23 -9.27 1.88
CA ALA A 104 -19.43 -8.06 1.82
C ALA A 104 -18.41 -8.16 0.68
N GLU A 105 -18.76 -7.64 -0.49
CA GLU A 105 -17.88 -7.73 -1.66
C GLU A 105 -16.52 -7.05 -1.44
N PRO A 106 -15.40 -7.63 -1.92
CA PRO A 106 -14.08 -7.00 -1.85
C PRO A 106 -14.05 -5.65 -2.59
N PRO A 107 -13.36 -4.62 -2.05
CA PRO A 107 -12.57 -4.65 -0.82
C PRO A 107 -13.46 -4.57 0.44
N THR A 108 -13.22 -5.48 1.38
CA THR A 108 -13.89 -5.60 2.68
C THR A 108 -13.34 -4.56 3.66
N VAL A 109 -13.53 -3.29 3.35
CA VAL A 109 -13.07 -2.13 4.15
C VAL A 109 -14.28 -1.27 4.51
N THR A 110 -14.34 -0.76 5.74
CA THR A 110 -15.46 0.00 6.33
C THR A 110 -16.10 1.04 5.40
N MET A 111 -15.33 1.99 4.88
CA MET A 111 -15.87 3.10 4.06
C MET A 111 -16.63 2.64 2.80
N PRO A 112 -16.07 1.77 1.94
CA PRO A 112 -16.80 1.14 0.84
C PRO A 112 -18.10 0.45 1.25
N ARG A 113 -18.13 -0.18 2.44
CA ARG A 113 -19.27 -0.99 2.91
C ARG A 113 -20.39 -0.12 3.44
N ILE A 114 -20.07 0.94 4.19
CA ILE A 114 -21.02 1.99 4.58
C ILE A 114 -21.67 2.62 3.34
N LYS A 115 -20.85 2.97 2.33
CA LYS A 115 -21.36 3.52 1.07
C LYS A 115 -22.35 2.55 0.42
N ALA A 116 -21.99 1.28 0.27
CA ALA A 116 -22.85 0.26 -0.35
C ALA A 116 -24.19 0.08 0.38
N MET A 117 -24.17 0.01 1.71
CA MET A 117 -25.39 -0.12 2.53
C MET A 117 -26.34 1.08 2.43
N MET A 118 -25.83 2.28 2.14
CA MET A 118 -26.62 3.52 2.11
C MET A 118 -27.00 3.98 0.69
N THR A 119 -26.23 3.63 -0.34
CA THR A 119 -26.54 3.98 -1.74
C THR A 119 -27.22 2.84 -2.49
N GLY A 120 -27.10 1.60 -2.00
CA GLY A 120 -27.58 0.41 -2.71
C GLY A 120 -26.75 0.08 -3.94
N SER A 121 -25.52 0.59 -4.01
CA SER A 121 -24.61 0.37 -5.14
C SER A 121 -23.28 -0.19 -4.66
N VAL A 122 -22.77 -1.20 -5.37
CA VAL A 122 -21.48 -1.84 -5.06
C VAL A 122 -20.35 -0.81 -5.07
N SER A 123 -19.44 -0.84 -4.10
CA SER A 123 -18.24 0.01 -4.11
C SER A 123 -17.08 -0.66 -4.85
N THR A 124 -16.29 0.10 -5.61
CA THR A 124 -15.15 -0.47 -6.40
C THR A 124 -13.81 -0.29 -5.69
N PHE A 125 -12.76 -0.98 -6.13
CA PHE A 125 -11.38 -0.72 -5.66
C PHE A 125 -10.92 0.72 -5.94
N ALA A 126 -11.45 1.34 -7.01
CA ALA A 126 -11.25 2.76 -7.29
C ALA A 126 -11.72 3.63 -6.11
N ASP A 127 -12.84 3.25 -5.47
CA ASP A 127 -13.35 3.98 -4.32
C ASP A 127 -12.35 3.92 -3.16
N VAL A 128 -11.67 2.80 -2.89
CA VAL A 128 -10.65 2.75 -1.82
C VAL A 128 -9.42 3.60 -2.17
N ALA A 129 -8.92 3.50 -3.40
CA ALA A 129 -7.69 4.17 -3.81
C ALA A 129 -7.84 5.70 -3.97
N LEU A 130 -8.97 6.16 -4.52
CA LEU A 130 -9.21 7.57 -4.84
C LEU A 130 -9.90 8.33 -3.70
N ASN A 131 -10.59 7.62 -2.81
CA ASN A 131 -11.33 8.22 -1.70
C ASN A 131 -10.67 7.90 -0.34
N PHE A 132 -9.35 7.70 -0.32
CA PHE A 132 -8.59 7.59 0.93
C PHE A 132 -8.81 8.87 1.76
N GLY A 133 -9.65 8.78 2.80
CA GLY A 133 -10.14 9.93 3.57
C GLY A 133 -11.67 10.15 3.56
N ALA A 134 -12.44 9.30 2.88
CA ALA A 134 -13.92 9.29 2.90
C ALA A 134 -14.59 10.64 2.49
N PRO A 135 -14.33 11.18 1.29
CA PRO A 135 -14.99 12.37 0.78
C PRO A 135 -16.51 12.14 0.61
N ALA A 136 -17.27 13.23 0.71
CA ALA A 136 -18.73 13.20 0.72
C ALA A 136 -19.36 12.52 -0.51
N VAL A 137 -20.37 11.67 -0.26
CA VAL A 137 -21.19 11.02 -1.27
C VAL A 137 -22.10 12.06 -1.92
N ARG A 138 -21.91 12.28 -3.22
CA ARG A 138 -22.68 13.26 -4.00
C ARG A 138 -23.97 12.70 -4.60
N GLY A 139 -24.05 11.38 -4.78
CA GLY A 139 -25.22 10.69 -5.32
C GLY A 139 -26.39 10.60 -4.32
N ASP A 140 -27.46 9.95 -4.77
CA ASP A 140 -28.60 9.64 -3.92
C ASP A 140 -28.27 8.56 -2.89
N SER A 141 -28.95 8.58 -1.75
CA SER A 141 -28.74 7.63 -0.64
C SER A 141 -29.95 7.60 0.29
N VAL A 142 -30.05 6.57 1.14
CA VAL A 142 -31.05 6.45 2.21
C VAL A 142 -31.19 7.77 2.99
N LEU A 143 -30.06 8.37 3.37
CA LEU A 143 -30.05 9.58 4.19
C LEU A 143 -30.56 10.81 3.42
N ARG A 144 -30.27 10.90 2.12
CA ARG A 144 -30.71 12.02 1.28
C ARG A 144 -32.21 11.94 1.02
N VAL A 145 -32.74 10.75 0.69
CA VAL A 145 -34.20 10.54 0.52
C VAL A 145 -34.98 10.66 1.84
N ALA A 146 -34.38 10.26 2.96
CA ALA A 146 -34.93 10.44 4.30
C ALA A 146 -35.02 11.93 4.68
N ASN A 147 -33.94 12.69 4.48
CA ASN A 147 -33.92 14.13 4.75
C ASN A 147 -34.91 14.90 3.86
N ALA A 148 -35.01 14.55 2.57
CA ALA A 148 -36.00 15.13 1.65
C ALA A 148 -37.46 14.88 2.09
N ARG A 149 -37.70 13.81 2.84
CA ARG A 149 -39.01 13.45 3.42
C ARG A 149 -39.22 14.00 4.83
N GLY A 150 -38.27 14.75 5.38
CA GLY A 150 -38.31 15.30 6.73
C GLY A 150 -38.17 14.24 7.83
N ARG A 151 -37.56 13.09 7.52
CA ARG A 151 -37.31 12.03 8.50
C ARG A 151 -36.14 12.40 9.40
N ARG A 152 -36.29 12.17 10.71
CA ARG A 152 -35.24 12.46 11.69
C ARG A 152 -34.24 11.32 11.76
N THR A 153 -33.05 11.56 11.23
CA THR A 153 -31.89 10.65 11.20
C THR A 153 -30.91 10.96 12.33
N VAL A 154 -30.44 9.94 13.04
CA VAL A 154 -29.49 10.05 14.17
C VAL A 154 -28.34 9.07 13.97
N MET A 155 -27.12 9.47 14.31
CA MET A 155 -25.92 8.64 14.20
C MET A 155 -25.06 8.69 15.46
N TYR A 156 -24.65 7.55 15.98
CA TYR A 156 -23.61 7.44 17.02
C TYR A 156 -22.61 6.36 16.62
N GLY A 157 -21.32 6.67 16.58
CA GLY A 157 -20.28 5.70 16.19
C GLY A 157 -19.24 6.28 15.24
N ASP A 158 -18.62 5.44 14.41
CA ASP A 158 -17.51 5.81 13.52
C ASP A 158 -17.73 7.12 12.72
N ASP A 159 -16.79 8.05 12.81
CA ASP A 159 -16.87 9.36 12.16
C ASP A 159 -16.86 9.30 10.62
N THR A 160 -16.52 8.14 10.02
CA THR A 160 -16.63 7.88 8.58
C THR A 160 -18.02 8.24 8.04
N TRP A 161 -19.08 7.96 8.80
CA TRP A 161 -20.46 8.31 8.42
C TRP A 161 -20.67 9.83 8.27
N LEU A 162 -20.01 10.65 9.11
CA LEU A 162 -20.11 12.11 9.05
C LEU A 162 -19.37 12.68 7.83
N ARG A 163 -18.25 12.05 7.46
CA ARG A 163 -17.44 12.45 6.30
C ARG A 163 -18.13 12.09 4.99
N LEU A 164 -18.73 10.90 4.91
CA LEU A 164 -19.49 10.44 3.75
C LEU A 164 -20.81 11.20 3.56
N PHE A 165 -21.50 11.56 4.64
CA PHE A 165 -22.84 12.17 4.60
C PHE A 165 -22.95 13.48 5.39
N PRO A 166 -22.14 14.51 5.04
CA PRO A 166 -22.12 15.75 5.79
C PRO A 166 -23.44 16.51 5.66
N GLY A 167 -23.96 16.99 6.79
CA GLY A 167 -25.18 17.81 6.84
C GLY A 167 -26.50 17.04 6.68
N LEU A 168 -26.50 15.71 6.69
CA LEU A 168 -27.70 14.87 6.57
C LEU A 168 -28.19 14.27 7.90
N TRP A 169 -27.51 14.55 9.01
CA TRP A 169 -27.83 14.04 10.34
C TRP A 169 -28.49 15.12 11.19
N ALA A 170 -29.61 14.80 11.84
CA ALA A 170 -30.29 15.72 12.75
C ALA A 170 -29.61 15.80 14.12
N GLU A 171 -29.04 14.69 14.58
CA GLU A 171 -28.24 14.57 15.80
C GLU A 171 -27.14 13.55 15.53
N PHE A 172 -25.92 13.84 15.97
CA PHE A 172 -24.82 12.90 15.79
C PHE A 172 -23.75 13.04 16.87
N ASP A 173 -23.05 11.94 17.13
CA ASP A 173 -21.81 11.94 17.91
C ASP A 173 -20.82 10.95 17.29
N GLY A 174 -19.76 11.50 16.69
CA GLY A 174 -18.76 10.75 15.94
C GLY A 174 -17.63 10.27 16.85
N THR A 175 -17.21 9.03 16.63
CA THR A 175 -16.08 8.40 17.29
C THR A 175 -14.98 8.19 16.27
N THR A 176 -13.78 8.59 16.64
CA THR A 176 -12.61 8.45 15.80
C THR A 176 -12.16 6.97 15.80
N SER A 177 -12.19 6.31 14.65
CA SER A 177 -11.65 4.95 14.41
C SER A 177 -10.11 4.91 14.34
N PHE A 178 -9.43 6.05 14.54
CA PHE A 178 -7.98 6.19 14.37
C PHE A 178 -7.13 5.54 15.46
N PHE A 179 -7.68 5.27 16.65
CA PHE A 179 -6.93 4.66 17.76
C PHE A 179 -7.32 3.19 17.93
N VAL A 180 -6.78 2.31 17.09
CA VAL A 180 -7.06 0.86 17.12
C VAL A 180 -6.76 0.23 18.49
N THR A 181 -5.84 0.82 19.28
CA THR A 181 -5.55 0.38 20.66
C THR A 181 -6.70 0.61 21.65
N ASP A 182 -7.65 1.46 21.30
CA ASP A 182 -8.85 1.75 22.08
C ASP A 182 -10.05 0.98 21.53
N TYR A 183 -10.37 -0.15 22.15
CA TYR A 183 -11.52 -0.99 21.82
C TYR A 183 -12.64 -0.88 22.87
N THR A 184 -12.55 0.07 23.81
CA THR A 184 -13.50 0.19 24.93
C THR A 184 -14.17 1.56 24.95
N GLU A 185 -13.41 2.66 24.92
CA GLU A 185 -14.00 3.99 24.96
C GLU A 185 -14.75 4.29 23.66
N VAL A 186 -14.28 3.76 22.53
CA VAL A 186 -15.00 3.88 21.25
C VAL A 186 -16.43 3.33 21.31
N ASP A 187 -16.63 2.21 22.01
CA ASP A 187 -17.95 1.58 22.15
C ASP A 187 -18.76 2.26 23.26
N ASN A 188 -18.13 2.65 24.37
CA ASN A 188 -18.77 3.44 25.43
C ASN A 188 -19.33 4.77 24.89
N ASN A 189 -18.62 5.40 23.94
CA ASN A 189 -19.08 6.61 23.26
C ASN A 189 -20.41 6.34 22.52
N VAL A 190 -20.60 5.17 21.94
CA VAL A 190 -21.92 4.84 21.35
C VAL A 190 -22.94 4.53 22.45
N THR A 191 -22.59 3.68 23.40
CA THR A 191 -23.53 3.13 24.39
C THR A 191 -24.10 4.19 25.34
N ARG A 192 -23.34 5.25 25.68
CA ARG A 192 -23.78 6.29 26.63
C ARG A 192 -25.03 7.07 26.18
N HIS A 193 -25.32 7.07 24.88
CA HIS A 193 -26.51 7.74 24.32
C HIS A 193 -27.78 6.90 24.39
N LEU A 194 -27.65 5.57 24.55
CA LEU A 194 -28.76 4.64 24.37
C LEU A 194 -29.88 4.83 25.40
N ASP A 195 -29.56 5.14 26.65
CA ASP A 195 -30.59 5.34 27.68
C ASP A 195 -31.51 6.52 27.36
N LYS A 196 -30.94 7.59 26.79
CA LYS A 196 -31.71 8.78 26.40
C LYS A 196 -32.48 8.54 25.09
N ILE A 197 -31.81 8.07 24.04
CA ILE A 197 -32.41 8.03 22.70
C ILE A 197 -33.47 6.93 22.54
N LEU A 198 -33.34 5.81 23.25
CA LEU A 198 -34.31 4.70 23.17
C LEU A 198 -35.55 4.92 24.04
N THR A 199 -35.50 5.87 24.97
CA THR A 199 -36.64 6.25 25.80
C THR A 199 -37.66 6.98 24.94
N PRO A 200 -38.90 6.47 24.82
CA PRO A 200 -39.91 7.13 24.02
C PRO A 200 -40.43 8.39 24.71
N ASP A 201 -41.06 9.26 23.92
CA ASP A 201 -41.75 10.46 24.40
C ASP A 201 -43.06 10.14 25.16
N GLU A 202 -43.79 11.18 25.56
CA GLU A 202 -45.08 11.06 26.25
C GLU A 202 -46.13 10.27 25.46
N GLN A 203 -46.00 10.20 24.13
CA GLN A 203 -46.88 9.49 23.22
C GLN A 203 -46.39 8.05 22.94
N LYS A 204 -45.39 7.59 23.71
CA LYS A 204 -44.70 6.30 23.52
C LYS A 204 -44.04 6.16 22.14
N LYS A 205 -43.67 7.28 21.50
CA LYS A 205 -42.96 7.28 20.22
C LYS A 205 -41.47 7.60 20.43
N PRO A 206 -40.55 6.89 19.77
CA PRO A 206 -39.14 7.27 19.79
C PRO A 206 -38.95 8.62 19.10
N THR A 207 -37.97 9.41 19.56
CA THR A 207 -37.69 10.74 19.01
C THR A 207 -36.92 10.71 17.69
N PHE A 208 -36.84 9.57 17.00
CA PHE A 208 -36.11 9.39 15.75
C PHE A 208 -36.88 8.45 14.81
N ASP A 209 -36.67 8.61 13.50
CA ASP A 209 -37.18 7.68 12.49
C ASP A 209 -36.11 6.67 12.05
N PHE A 210 -34.85 7.10 11.96
CA PHE A 210 -33.70 6.26 11.63
C PHE A 210 -32.52 6.51 12.57
N LEU A 211 -32.05 5.47 13.25
CA LEU A 211 -30.89 5.51 14.14
C LEU A 211 -29.80 4.58 13.60
N VAL A 212 -28.60 5.11 13.40
CA VAL A 212 -27.40 4.33 13.09
C VAL A 212 -26.50 4.27 14.32
N LEU A 213 -26.13 3.06 14.71
CA LEU A 213 -25.15 2.78 15.75
C LEU A 213 -23.98 2.03 15.10
N HIS A 214 -22.76 2.53 15.21
CA HIS A 214 -21.59 1.86 14.63
C HIS A 214 -20.51 1.62 15.70
N TYR A 215 -20.36 0.36 16.11
CA TYR A 215 -19.41 -0.09 17.13
C TYR A 215 -18.11 -0.55 16.49
N LEU A 216 -16.97 -0.09 17.03
CA LEU A 216 -15.62 -0.27 16.44
C LEU A 216 -14.76 -1.27 17.23
N GLY A 217 -15.09 -1.52 18.50
CA GLY A 217 -14.21 -2.24 19.40
C GLY A 217 -13.90 -3.68 18.98
N LEU A 218 -14.80 -4.35 18.26
CA LEU A 218 -14.59 -5.70 17.78
C LEU A 218 -13.49 -5.76 16.69
N ASP A 219 -13.59 -4.92 15.65
CA ASP A 219 -12.57 -4.80 14.61
C ASP A 219 -11.21 -4.37 15.17
N HIS A 220 -11.21 -3.43 16.12
CA HIS A 220 -10.01 -2.99 16.82
C HIS A 220 -9.29 -4.15 17.52
N ILE A 221 -10.03 -5.03 18.23
CA ILE A 221 -9.45 -6.27 18.80
C ILE A 221 -8.94 -7.18 17.69
N GLY A 222 -9.68 -7.31 16.59
CA GLY A 222 -9.30 -8.07 15.41
C GLY A 222 -7.94 -7.65 14.85
N HIS A 223 -7.68 -6.36 14.64
CA HIS A 223 -6.39 -5.86 14.13
C HIS A 223 -5.21 -6.07 15.08
N LEU A 224 -5.47 -6.04 16.40
CA LEU A 224 -4.44 -6.15 17.43
C LEU A 224 -4.07 -7.60 17.74
N GLU A 225 -5.06 -8.47 17.90
CA GLU A 225 -4.90 -9.81 18.48
C GLU A 225 -5.57 -10.92 17.66
N GLY A 226 -6.27 -10.59 16.59
CA GLY A 226 -6.95 -11.54 15.72
C GLY A 226 -8.30 -12.05 16.24
N ALA A 227 -9.01 -12.76 15.36
CA ALA A 227 -10.38 -13.24 15.58
C ALA A 227 -10.49 -14.37 16.61
N ARG A 228 -9.36 -14.97 17.01
CA ARG A 228 -9.29 -16.04 18.02
C ARG A 228 -8.84 -15.54 19.40
N SER A 229 -8.66 -14.24 19.56
CA SER A 229 -8.27 -13.66 20.84
C SER A 229 -9.29 -13.99 21.95
N PRO A 230 -8.84 -14.26 23.19
CA PRO A 230 -9.74 -14.43 24.33
C PRO A 230 -10.59 -13.17 24.61
N LYS A 231 -10.26 -12.01 24.03
CA LYS A 231 -11.03 -10.76 24.14
C LYS A 231 -12.26 -10.71 23.23
N ILE A 232 -12.34 -11.55 22.19
CA ILE A 232 -13.47 -11.56 21.24
C ILE A 232 -14.78 -11.94 21.94
N LYS A 233 -14.77 -12.99 22.77
CA LYS A 233 -16.00 -13.45 23.44
C LYS A 233 -16.59 -12.41 24.40
N PRO A 234 -15.83 -11.81 25.34
CA PRO A 234 -16.33 -10.70 26.16
C PRO A 234 -16.90 -9.54 25.34
N LYS A 235 -16.24 -9.18 24.22
CA LYS A 235 -16.72 -8.09 23.35
C LYS A 235 -18.03 -8.45 22.64
N LEU A 236 -18.21 -9.69 22.19
CA LEU A 236 -19.48 -10.12 21.59
C LEU A 236 -20.62 -10.17 22.61
N LEU A 237 -20.34 -10.53 23.87
CA LEU A 237 -21.31 -10.44 24.97
C LEU A 237 -21.76 -8.98 25.24
N GLU A 238 -20.83 -8.03 25.16
CA GLU A 238 -21.15 -6.60 25.25
C GLU A 238 -22.10 -6.17 24.13
N MET A 239 -21.81 -6.55 22.88
CA MET A 239 -22.69 -6.25 21.74
C MET A 239 -24.05 -6.92 21.87
N ASP A 240 -24.11 -8.14 22.40
CA ASP A 240 -25.37 -8.87 22.61
C ASP A 240 -26.27 -8.20 23.68
N GLU A 241 -25.68 -7.63 24.74
CA GLU A 241 -26.44 -6.84 25.72
C GLU A 241 -26.96 -5.52 25.11
N VAL A 242 -26.25 -4.92 24.16
CA VAL A 242 -26.76 -3.76 23.39
C VAL A 242 -27.97 -4.16 22.54
N VAL A 243 -27.89 -5.29 21.82
CA VAL A 243 -29.02 -5.84 21.03
C VAL A 243 -30.25 -6.03 21.93
N LYS A 244 -30.07 -6.63 23.10
CA LYS A 244 -31.11 -6.83 24.10
C LYS A 244 -31.71 -5.53 24.62
N LYS A 245 -30.89 -4.52 24.90
CA LYS A 245 -31.34 -3.19 25.35
C LYS A 245 -32.24 -2.54 24.30
N ILE A 246 -31.83 -2.57 23.02
CA ILE A 246 -32.60 -2.00 21.91
C ILE A 246 -33.92 -2.76 21.72
N PHE A 247 -33.87 -4.09 21.62
CA PHE A 247 -35.07 -4.91 21.40
C PHE A 247 -36.10 -4.74 22.52
N THR A 248 -35.65 -4.71 23.78
CA THR A 248 -36.53 -4.47 24.94
C THR A 248 -37.16 -3.08 24.92
N ALA A 249 -36.44 -2.06 24.44
CA ALA A 249 -36.99 -0.71 24.28
C ALA A 249 -38.05 -0.66 23.17
N MET A 250 -37.77 -1.32 22.03
CA MET A 250 -38.69 -1.39 20.89
C MET A 250 -40.06 -1.97 21.27
N GLN A 251 -40.11 -2.93 22.18
CA GLN A 251 -41.36 -3.52 22.68
C GLN A 251 -42.26 -2.53 23.45
N LYS A 252 -41.71 -1.38 23.89
CA LYS A 252 -42.43 -0.35 24.63
C LYS A 252 -42.97 0.77 23.72
N TRP A 253 -42.55 0.80 22.45
CA TRP A 253 -42.94 1.84 21.51
C TRP A 253 -44.31 1.56 20.91
N ASP A 254 -45.07 2.61 20.63
CA ASP A 254 -46.34 2.53 19.89
C ASP A 254 -46.13 2.47 18.36
N ARG A 255 -44.88 2.64 17.90
CA ARG A 255 -44.46 2.47 16.50
C ARG A 255 -43.84 1.10 16.26
N ASN A 256 -43.90 0.64 15.01
CA ASN A 256 -43.23 -0.59 14.59
C ASN A 256 -41.71 -0.39 14.59
N GLY A 257 -41.03 -0.95 15.59
CA GLY A 257 -39.56 -0.96 15.63
C GLY A 257 -39.02 -2.05 14.72
N VAL A 258 -38.00 -1.72 13.92
CA VAL A 258 -37.18 -2.68 13.17
C VAL A 258 -35.73 -2.51 13.57
N LEU A 259 -35.11 -3.58 14.07
CA LEU A 259 -33.68 -3.66 14.36
C LEU A 259 -32.98 -4.49 13.29
N ILE A 260 -31.97 -3.90 12.68
CA ILE A 260 -31.05 -4.56 11.75
C ILE A 260 -29.67 -4.58 12.42
N VAL A 261 -29.13 -5.77 12.69
CA VAL A 261 -27.76 -5.94 13.22
C VAL A 261 -26.90 -6.56 12.11
N CYS A 262 -25.81 -5.92 11.72
CA CYS A 262 -24.93 -6.46 10.69
C CYS A 262 -23.45 -6.15 10.92
N GLY A 263 -22.59 -6.91 10.27
CA GLY A 263 -21.20 -6.51 10.01
C GLY A 263 -21.10 -5.67 8.74
N ASP A 264 -20.21 -4.70 8.72
CA ASP A 264 -19.79 -4.01 7.50
C ASP A 264 -18.78 -4.86 6.70
N HIS A 265 -17.89 -5.57 7.39
CA HIS A 265 -17.07 -6.68 6.90
C HIS A 265 -16.78 -7.67 8.03
N GLY A 266 -16.20 -8.81 7.66
CA GLY A 266 -15.59 -9.73 8.61
C GLY A 266 -14.09 -9.45 8.78
N MET A 267 -13.37 -10.44 9.30
CA MET A 267 -11.92 -10.36 9.52
C MET A 267 -11.27 -11.73 9.37
N ARG A 268 -9.98 -11.78 9.08
CA ARG A 268 -9.22 -13.03 9.04
C ARG A 268 -9.04 -13.63 10.43
N ASP A 269 -8.75 -14.93 10.50
CA ASP A 269 -8.44 -15.62 11.76
C ASP A 269 -7.29 -14.94 12.53
N ALA A 270 -6.25 -14.52 11.81
CA ALA A 270 -5.09 -13.80 12.36
C ALA A 270 -5.34 -12.29 12.60
N GLY A 271 -6.51 -11.77 12.22
CA GLY A 271 -6.81 -10.34 12.25
C GLY A 271 -6.65 -9.64 10.90
N GLY A 272 -7.15 -8.41 10.81
CA GLY A 272 -7.18 -7.62 9.58
C GLY A 272 -8.27 -8.03 8.59
N HIS A 273 -8.50 -7.17 7.60
CA HIS A 273 -9.58 -7.28 6.61
C HIS A 273 -9.23 -6.50 5.33
N GLY A 274 -10.08 -6.54 4.30
CA GLY A 274 -9.85 -5.90 2.99
C GLY A 274 -9.58 -6.89 1.86
N GLY A 275 -9.48 -8.19 2.17
CA GLY A 275 -9.39 -9.30 1.23
C GLY A 275 -10.76 -9.91 0.86
N ALA A 276 -10.70 -11.16 0.39
CA ALA A 276 -11.85 -11.89 -0.14
C ALA A 276 -12.05 -13.28 0.51
N THR A 277 -11.42 -13.55 1.66
CA THR A 277 -11.60 -14.84 2.34
C THR A 277 -13.03 -14.98 2.86
N PRO A 278 -13.56 -16.20 3.03
CA PRO A 278 -14.92 -16.39 3.55
C PRO A 278 -15.15 -15.71 4.90
N SER A 279 -14.16 -15.67 5.79
CA SER A 279 -14.24 -14.99 7.08
C SER A 279 -14.25 -13.46 6.97
N GLU A 280 -13.71 -12.88 5.88
CA GLU A 280 -13.76 -11.43 5.62
C GLU A 280 -15.06 -11.02 4.92
N VAL A 281 -15.61 -11.89 4.06
CA VAL A 281 -16.72 -11.56 3.16
C VAL A 281 -18.08 -11.96 3.73
N LEU A 282 -18.16 -13.03 4.53
CA LEU A 282 -19.43 -13.50 5.07
C LEU A 282 -19.69 -12.84 6.43
N VAL A 283 -20.66 -11.92 6.44
CA VAL A 283 -21.10 -11.19 7.63
C VAL A 283 -22.56 -11.53 7.95
N PRO A 284 -22.99 -11.47 9.22
CA PRO A 284 -24.37 -11.70 9.56
C PRO A 284 -25.20 -10.46 9.20
N LEU A 285 -26.45 -10.68 8.82
CA LEU A 285 -27.48 -9.64 8.80
C LEU A 285 -28.70 -10.18 9.54
N VAL A 286 -28.91 -9.69 10.77
CA VAL A 286 -30.00 -10.11 11.65
C VAL A 286 -31.10 -9.06 11.61
N ILE A 287 -32.35 -9.49 11.43
CA ILE A 287 -33.54 -8.63 11.42
C ILE A 287 -34.48 -9.05 12.54
N ALA A 288 -34.82 -8.11 13.42
CA ALA A 288 -35.81 -8.28 14.48
C ALA A 288 -36.87 -7.17 14.43
N ARG A 289 -38.11 -7.47 14.80
CA ARG A 289 -39.23 -6.50 14.80
C ARG A 289 -39.93 -6.49 16.15
N SER A 290 -40.52 -5.36 16.53
CA SER A 290 -41.21 -5.20 17.83
C SER A 290 -42.60 -5.83 17.88
N THR A 291 -43.25 -6.03 16.73
CA THR A 291 -44.56 -6.66 16.59
C THR A 291 -44.45 -8.18 16.40
N ASP A 292 -45.58 -8.91 16.45
CA ASP A 292 -45.65 -10.38 16.24
C ASP A 292 -44.98 -10.80 14.92
N PHE A 293 -43.66 -11.01 15.00
CA PHE A 293 -42.80 -11.35 13.89
C PHE A 293 -42.34 -12.79 14.05
N GLU A 294 -42.61 -13.56 13.00
CA GLU A 294 -42.11 -14.91 12.87
C GLU A 294 -41.28 -14.98 11.60
N CYS A 295 -40.01 -15.38 11.75
CA CYS A 295 -39.11 -15.53 10.63
C CYS A 295 -39.64 -16.56 9.61
N PRO A 296 -39.79 -16.19 8.32
CA PRO A 296 -40.44 -17.05 7.34
C PRO A 296 -39.55 -18.19 6.82
N HIS A 297 -38.23 -18.09 6.96
CA HIS A 297 -37.31 -19.13 6.47
C HIS A 297 -36.96 -20.15 7.56
N PRO A 298 -36.50 -21.37 7.19
CA PRO A 298 -36.10 -22.39 8.16
C PRO A 298 -34.97 -21.91 9.09
N LEU A 299 -34.90 -22.52 10.28
CA LEU A 299 -33.76 -22.37 11.18
C LEU A 299 -32.48 -22.87 10.51
N GLY A 300 -31.35 -22.23 10.80
CA GLY A 300 -30.05 -22.60 10.26
C GLY A 300 -29.34 -21.37 9.70
N ARG A 301 -28.61 -21.55 8.59
CA ARG A 301 -27.75 -20.49 8.06
C ARG A 301 -28.50 -19.27 7.53
N GLY A 302 -29.79 -19.43 7.20
CA GLY A 302 -30.54 -18.41 6.47
C GLY A 302 -30.09 -18.28 5.01
N PRO A 303 -30.85 -17.58 4.18
CA PRO A 303 -30.50 -17.35 2.78
C PRO A 303 -29.44 -16.26 2.63
N THR A 304 -28.81 -16.22 1.46
CA THR A 304 -27.79 -15.22 1.11
C THR A 304 -28.42 -13.94 0.60
N VAL A 305 -27.92 -12.79 1.06
CA VAL A 305 -28.31 -11.45 0.61
C VAL A 305 -27.08 -10.59 0.33
N ALA A 306 -27.23 -9.51 -0.43
CA ALA A 306 -26.15 -8.56 -0.67
C ALA A 306 -26.23 -7.39 0.32
N GLN A 307 -25.10 -6.77 0.67
CA GLN A 307 -25.13 -5.58 1.54
C GLN A 307 -25.89 -4.39 0.93
N VAL A 308 -25.91 -4.31 -0.41
CA VAL A 308 -26.67 -3.28 -1.14
C VAL A 308 -28.18 -3.39 -0.93
N ASP A 309 -28.67 -4.54 -0.46
CA ASP A 309 -30.10 -4.79 -0.17
C ASP A 309 -30.59 -3.99 1.06
N VAL A 310 -29.67 -3.51 1.91
CA VAL A 310 -29.99 -2.66 3.06
C VAL A 310 -30.62 -1.32 2.62
N ALA A 311 -30.05 -0.67 1.59
CA ALA A 311 -30.47 0.66 1.16
C ALA A 311 -31.95 0.74 0.71
N PRO A 312 -32.43 -0.10 -0.23
CA PRO A 312 -33.83 -0.06 -0.65
C PRO A 312 -34.78 -0.49 0.48
N SER A 313 -34.34 -1.42 1.33
CA SER A 313 -35.13 -1.91 2.47
C SER A 313 -35.38 -0.82 3.52
N VAL A 314 -34.31 -0.14 3.95
CA VAL A 314 -34.42 0.96 4.93
C VAL A 314 -35.19 2.13 4.33
N SER A 315 -34.95 2.49 3.07
CA SER A 315 -35.68 3.59 2.41
C SER A 315 -37.18 3.34 2.38
N TRP A 316 -37.61 2.13 2.00
CA TRP A 316 -39.01 1.75 2.00
C TRP A 316 -39.63 1.77 3.41
N LEU A 317 -38.94 1.24 4.43
CA LEU A 317 -39.41 1.29 5.83
C LEU A 317 -39.61 2.73 6.34
N LEU A 318 -38.80 3.67 5.88
CA LEU A 318 -38.93 5.10 6.20
C LEU A 318 -40.01 5.81 5.36
N GLY A 319 -40.70 5.10 4.46
CA GLY A 319 -41.68 5.68 3.55
C GLY A 319 -41.05 6.64 2.53
N CYS A 320 -39.81 6.35 2.13
CA CYS A 320 -39.03 7.10 1.15
C CYS A 320 -38.89 6.29 -0.15
N PRO A 321 -38.68 6.93 -1.31
CA PRO A 321 -38.40 6.22 -2.56
C PRO A 321 -37.06 5.49 -2.48
N LEU A 322 -36.86 4.50 -3.35
CA LEU A 322 -35.59 3.79 -3.47
C LEU A 322 -34.49 4.77 -3.93
N PRO A 323 -33.25 4.73 -3.39
CA PRO A 323 -32.18 5.60 -3.85
C PRO A 323 -31.89 5.44 -5.35
N GLY A 324 -31.66 6.55 -6.05
CA GLY A 324 -31.63 6.62 -7.51
C GLY A 324 -30.71 5.62 -8.26
N ASP A 325 -29.55 5.29 -7.71
CA ASP A 325 -28.57 4.38 -8.31
C ASP A 325 -28.56 2.98 -7.65
N SER A 326 -29.56 2.68 -6.81
CA SER A 326 -29.66 1.42 -6.07
C SER A 326 -29.93 0.25 -7.01
N GLY A 327 -29.12 -0.80 -6.92
CA GLY A 327 -29.37 -2.09 -7.58
C GLY A 327 -29.81 -3.19 -6.61
N GLY A 328 -29.85 -2.89 -5.30
CA GLY A 328 -30.24 -3.85 -4.26
C GLY A 328 -31.71 -4.25 -4.30
N ARG A 329 -32.02 -5.36 -3.65
CA ARG A 329 -33.37 -5.91 -3.47
C ARG A 329 -33.87 -5.69 -2.04
N LEU A 330 -35.19 -5.61 -1.85
CA LEU A 330 -35.77 -5.58 -0.51
C LEU A 330 -35.49 -6.90 0.23
N LEU A 331 -35.10 -6.81 1.50
CA LEU A 331 -34.78 -7.96 2.33
C LEU A 331 -36.03 -8.84 2.53
N PRO A 332 -35.96 -10.17 2.30
CA PRO A 332 -37.14 -11.02 2.24
C PRO A 332 -38.03 -10.99 3.50
N ALA A 333 -37.45 -10.89 4.69
CA ALA A 333 -38.20 -10.85 5.97
C ALA A 333 -38.97 -9.53 6.17
N LEU A 334 -38.65 -8.48 5.41
CA LEU A 334 -39.34 -7.20 5.47
C LEU A 334 -40.50 -7.13 4.46
N LEU A 335 -40.53 -8.01 3.46
CA LEU A 335 -41.59 -8.01 2.46
C LEU A 335 -42.97 -8.23 3.10
N PRO A 336 -44.00 -7.49 2.65
CA PRO A 336 -45.32 -7.55 3.25
C PRO A 336 -46.02 -8.87 2.92
N ARG A 337 -46.92 -9.28 3.82
CA ARG A 337 -47.79 -10.45 3.63
C ARG A 337 -48.93 -10.17 2.64
N ASP A 338 -49.32 -8.90 2.46
CA ASP A 338 -50.34 -8.50 1.49
C ASP A 338 -49.81 -8.70 0.06
N THR A 339 -50.48 -9.55 -0.72
CA THR A 339 -50.07 -9.92 -2.08
C THR A 339 -50.00 -8.72 -3.02
N ARG A 340 -50.94 -7.78 -2.90
CA ARG A 340 -51.00 -6.59 -3.77
C ARG A 340 -49.81 -5.68 -3.51
N GLN A 341 -49.52 -5.39 -2.24
CA GLN A 341 -48.36 -4.60 -1.84
C GLN A 341 -47.05 -5.29 -2.20
N HIS A 342 -46.94 -6.59 -1.96
CA HIS A 342 -45.75 -7.37 -2.29
C HIS A 342 -45.42 -7.29 -3.78
N LEU A 343 -46.38 -7.59 -4.66
CA LEU A 343 -46.19 -7.50 -6.11
C LEU A 343 -45.89 -6.07 -6.56
N TYR A 344 -46.50 -5.07 -5.93
CA TYR A 344 -46.21 -3.67 -6.22
C TYR A 344 -44.75 -3.30 -5.89
N LEU A 345 -44.21 -3.74 -4.76
CA LEU A 345 -42.81 -3.50 -4.40
C LEU A 345 -41.83 -4.20 -5.33
N LEU A 346 -42.14 -5.41 -5.77
CA LEU A 346 -41.35 -6.11 -6.78
C LEU A 346 -41.37 -5.36 -8.12
N HIS A 347 -42.55 -4.89 -8.55
CA HIS A 347 -42.69 -4.07 -9.75
C HIS A 347 -41.88 -2.77 -9.65
N VAL A 348 -41.96 -2.03 -8.54
CA VAL A 348 -41.22 -0.77 -8.34
C VAL A 348 -39.71 -1.01 -8.44
N GLN A 349 -39.19 -2.06 -7.81
CA GLN A 349 -37.76 -2.42 -7.92
C GLN A 349 -37.38 -2.79 -9.34
N ALA A 350 -38.19 -3.61 -10.02
CA ALA A 350 -37.86 -4.09 -11.36
C ALA A 350 -37.93 -2.95 -12.38
N GLN A 351 -38.92 -2.07 -12.26
CA GLN A 351 -39.02 -0.87 -13.07
C GLN A 351 -37.88 0.13 -12.78
N HIS A 352 -37.48 0.26 -11.51
CA HIS A 352 -36.32 1.07 -11.12
C HIS A 352 -35.04 0.55 -11.80
N ASN A 353 -34.76 -0.75 -11.72
CA ASN A 353 -33.61 -1.38 -12.38
C ASN A 353 -33.71 -1.27 -13.91
N ALA A 354 -34.89 -1.47 -14.50
CA ALA A 354 -35.13 -1.32 -15.94
C ALA A 354 -34.81 0.11 -16.46
N LYS A 355 -35.05 1.15 -15.65
CA LYS A 355 -34.73 2.55 -15.99
C LYS A 355 -33.21 2.83 -15.98
N GLN A 356 -32.37 1.92 -15.47
CA GLN A 356 -30.91 2.06 -15.46
C GLN A 356 -30.23 1.55 -16.75
N ALA A 357 -30.90 1.70 -17.91
CA ALA A 357 -30.40 1.37 -19.26
C ALA A 357 -30.07 -0.11 -19.51
N LEU A 358 -30.91 -1.03 -19.01
CA LEU A 358 -30.77 -2.46 -19.26
C LEU A 358 -31.11 -2.85 -20.72
N PRO A 359 -30.45 -3.87 -21.31
CA PRO A 359 -30.78 -4.35 -22.66
C PRO A 359 -32.16 -5.02 -22.68
N THR A 360 -33.03 -4.54 -23.56
CA THR A 360 -34.46 -4.94 -23.61
C THR A 360 -34.71 -6.29 -24.28
N ASP A 361 -33.72 -6.82 -25.00
CA ASP A 361 -33.76 -8.08 -25.74
C ASP A 361 -33.43 -9.32 -24.89
N THR A 362 -32.92 -9.10 -23.67
CA THR A 362 -32.55 -10.14 -22.70
C THR A 362 -33.76 -10.89 -22.14
N GLU A 363 -33.55 -12.14 -21.69
CA GLU A 363 -34.64 -12.94 -21.11
C GLU A 363 -35.14 -12.36 -19.79
N PHE A 364 -34.26 -11.84 -18.93
CA PHE A 364 -34.66 -11.22 -17.66
C PHE A 364 -35.53 -9.97 -17.88
N TYR A 365 -35.28 -9.19 -18.94
CA TYR A 365 -36.15 -8.05 -19.29
C TYR A 365 -37.51 -8.51 -19.81
N LYS A 366 -37.54 -9.57 -20.63
CA LYS A 366 -38.80 -10.20 -21.07
C LYS A 366 -39.58 -10.78 -19.91
N GLN A 367 -38.91 -11.38 -18.92
CA GLN A 367 -39.55 -11.87 -17.69
C GLN A 367 -40.18 -10.72 -16.89
N PHE A 368 -39.49 -9.59 -16.74
CA PHE A 368 -40.09 -8.38 -16.15
C PHE A 368 -41.38 -7.97 -16.85
N GLN A 369 -41.38 -7.92 -18.19
CA GLN A 369 -42.59 -7.59 -18.97
C GLN A 369 -43.70 -8.64 -18.80
N ARG A 370 -43.35 -9.92 -18.70
CA ARG A 370 -44.33 -11.00 -18.42
C ARG A 370 -44.90 -10.87 -17.01
N ALA A 371 -44.06 -10.53 -16.03
CA ALA A 371 -44.47 -10.30 -14.64
C ALA A 371 -45.45 -9.12 -14.54
N GLU A 372 -45.16 -8.02 -15.24
CA GLU A 372 -46.02 -6.83 -15.31
C GLU A 372 -47.42 -7.18 -15.83
N LYS A 373 -47.51 -7.95 -16.92
CA LYS A 373 -48.80 -8.41 -17.48
C LYS A 373 -49.57 -9.29 -16.50
N GLN A 374 -48.90 -10.22 -15.83
CA GLN A 374 -49.53 -11.09 -14.84
C GLN A 374 -49.97 -10.34 -13.59
N PHE A 375 -49.20 -9.32 -13.19
CA PHE A 375 -49.58 -8.45 -12.07
C PHE A 375 -50.81 -7.60 -12.43
N ALA A 376 -50.85 -7.01 -13.62
CA ALA A 376 -52.03 -6.30 -14.12
C ALA A 376 -53.26 -7.22 -14.20
N HIS A 377 -53.09 -8.47 -14.66
CA HIS A 377 -54.16 -9.48 -14.67
C HIS A 377 -54.65 -9.79 -13.26
N TYR A 378 -53.75 -9.92 -12.28
CA TYR A 378 -54.13 -10.07 -10.86
C TYR A 378 -54.90 -8.84 -10.35
N LEU A 379 -54.47 -7.62 -10.67
CA LEU A 379 -55.18 -6.40 -10.26
C LEU A 379 -56.58 -6.31 -10.87
N ALA A 380 -56.76 -6.78 -12.11
CA ALA A 380 -58.04 -6.76 -12.80
C ALA A 380 -58.99 -7.90 -12.38
N THR A 381 -58.47 -9.08 -12.05
CA THR A 381 -59.28 -10.30 -11.84
C THR A 381 -59.27 -10.87 -10.42
N GLY A 382 -58.29 -10.48 -9.59
CA GLY A 382 -58.04 -11.07 -8.27
C GLY A 382 -57.49 -12.50 -8.30
N GLN A 383 -57.10 -13.03 -9.47
CA GLN A 383 -56.70 -14.42 -9.63
C GLN A 383 -55.33 -14.72 -8.97
N GLN A 384 -55.32 -15.57 -7.94
CA GLN A 384 -54.11 -15.88 -7.16
C GLN A 384 -53.03 -16.63 -7.96
N SER A 385 -53.40 -17.42 -8.97
CA SER A 385 -52.41 -18.06 -9.85
C SER A 385 -51.61 -17.04 -10.65
N ALA A 386 -52.22 -15.93 -11.08
CA ALA A 386 -51.53 -14.85 -11.77
C ALA A 386 -50.60 -14.09 -10.82
N ALA A 387 -51.01 -13.85 -9.57
CA ALA A 387 -50.15 -13.28 -8.54
C ALA A 387 -48.91 -14.16 -8.29
N LYS A 388 -49.08 -15.48 -8.20
CA LYS A 388 -47.96 -16.41 -8.02
C LYS A 388 -46.96 -16.36 -9.19
N ILE A 389 -47.47 -16.41 -10.43
CA ILE A 389 -46.63 -16.34 -11.64
C ILE A 389 -45.92 -14.99 -11.73
N ALA A 390 -46.62 -13.89 -11.43
CA ALA A 390 -46.03 -12.55 -11.41
C ALA A 390 -44.87 -12.47 -10.41
N ARG A 391 -45.05 -13.00 -9.21
CA ARG A 391 -44.00 -13.03 -8.18
C ARG A 391 -42.78 -13.79 -8.65
N GLU A 392 -42.95 -15.02 -9.14
CA GLU A 392 -41.84 -15.87 -9.61
C GLU A 392 -41.05 -15.18 -10.74
N PHE A 393 -41.73 -14.58 -11.72
CA PHE A 393 -41.04 -13.84 -12.79
C PHE A 393 -40.39 -12.55 -12.32
N TYR A 394 -40.97 -11.83 -11.37
CA TYR A 394 -40.32 -10.65 -10.80
C TYR A 394 -39.05 -11.01 -10.02
N GLU A 395 -39.09 -12.04 -9.18
CA GLU A 395 -37.95 -12.46 -8.37
C GLU A 395 -36.78 -12.91 -9.26
N ASP A 396 -37.04 -13.75 -10.26
CA ASP A 396 -36.02 -14.22 -11.21
C ASP A 396 -35.44 -13.07 -12.05
N SER A 397 -36.32 -12.19 -12.55
CA SER A 397 -35.92 -11.01 -13.31
C SER A 397 -35.05 -10.07 -12.47
N LEU A 398 -35.48 -9.75 -11.25
CA LEU A 398 -34.75 -8.85 -10.34
C LEU A 398 -33.36 -9.38 -9.99
N GLU A 399 -33.24 -10.68 -9.73
CA GLU A 399 -31.95 -11.31 -9.47
C GLU A 399 -30.99 -11.10 -10.64
N LYS A 400 -31.44 -11.40 -11.86
CA LYS A 400 -30.63 -11.28 -13.07
C LYS A 400 -30.36 -9.83 -13.46
N MET A 401 -31.29 -8.91 -13.23
CA MET A 401 -31.07 -7.48 -13.40
C MET A 401 -30.01 -6.95 -12.43
N ALA A 402 -30.06 -7.35 -11.15
CA ALA A 402 -29.09 -6.92 -10.15
C ALA A 402 -27.69 -7.48 -10.44
N GLU A 403 -27.58 -8.75 -10.84
CA GLU A 403 -26.34 -9.40 -11.31
C GLU A 403 -25.76 -8.62 -12.50
N PHE A 404 -26.58 -8.36 -13.52
CA PHE A 404 -26.15 -7.61 -14.71
C PHE A 404 -25.70 -6.18 -14.38
N LEU A 405 -26.45 -5.44 -13.55
CA LEU A 405 -26.09 -4.07 -13.14
C LEU A 405 -24.80 -4.02 -12.32
N THR A 406 -24.47 -5.11 -11.63
CA THR A 406 -23.21 -5.25 -10.89
C THR A 406 -22.05 -5.51 -11.85
N ASP A 407 -22.24 -6.38 -12.84
CA ASP A 407 -21.20 -6.79 -13.80
C ASP A 407 -20.95 -5.75 -14.91
N THR A 408 -21.98 -5.07 -15.41
CA THR A 408 -21.84 -4.09 -16.52
C THR A 408 -21.42 -2.70 -16.09
N LYS A 409 -21.52 -2.35 -14.81
CA LYS A 409 -21.05 -1.04 -14.30
C LYS A 409 -19.53 -0.96 -14.14
N THR A 410 -18.77 -1.99 -14.51
CA THR A 410 -17.30 -1.98 -14.56
C THR A 410 -16.79 -1.89 -16.02
N GLU A 411 -16.96 -0.75 -16.67
CA GLU A 411 -16.33 -0.50 -17.98
C GLU A 411 -14.86 -0.06 -17.79
N PHE A 412 -13.93 -0.81 -18.38
CA PHE A 412 -12.51 -0.43 -18.45
C PHE A 412 -12.28 0.56 -19.60
N ASP A 413 -11.51 1.63 -19.38
CA ASP A 413 -11.04 2.51 -20.48
C ASP A 413 -9.87 1.83 -21.20
N MET A 414 -10.20 0.95 -22.14
CA MET A 414 -9.23 0.16 -22.90
C MET A 414 -8.27 1.02 -23.72
N PHE A 415 -8.68 2.22 -24.14
CA PHE A 415 -7.79 3.13 -24.86
C PHE A 415 -6.73 3.72 -23.94
N ALA A 416 -7.13 4.22 -22.76
CA ALA A 416 -6.18 4.70 -21.76
C ALA A 416 -5.23 3.59 -21.28
N ILE A 417 -5.75 2.38 -21.04
CA ILE A 417 -4.95 1.19 -20.69
C ILE A 417 -3.92 0.88 -21.78
N GLY A 418 -4.34 0.79 -23.04
CA GLY A 418 -3.46 0.49 -24.16
C GLY A 418 -2.36 1.54 -24.33
N MET A 419 -2.72 2.82 -24.25
CA MET A 419 -1.77 3.94 -24.31
C MET A 419 -0.74 3.88 -23.18
N ALA A 420 -1.20 3.63 -21.95
CA ALA A 420 -0.32 3.51 -20.79
C ALA A 420 0.68 2.36 -20.93
N ILE A 421 0.24 1.17 -21.38
CA ILE A 421 1.11 0.01 -21.62
C ILE A 421 2.18 0.35 -22.67
N VAL A 422 1.80 0.96 -23.80
CA VAL A 422 2.75 1.32 -24.86
C VAL A 422 3.80 2.32 -24.34
N VAL A 423 3.36 3.34 -23.58
CA VAL A 423 4.28 4.31 -22.98
C VAL A 423 5.23 3.62 -21.99
N LEU A 424 4.71 2.78 -21.09
CA LEU A 424 5.52 2.01 -20.14
C LEU A 424 6.54 1.11 -20.85
N TYR A 425 6.15 0.46 -21.94
CA TYR A 425 7.03 -0.38 -22.76
C TYR A 425 8.17 0.44 -23.39
N LEU A 426 7.87 1.62 -23.95
CA LEU A 426 8.87 2.51 -24.53
C LEU A 426 9.83 3.08 -23.48
N ILE A 427 9.32 3.39 -22.28
CA ILE A 427 10.14 3.83 -21.15
C ILE A 427 11.05 2.69 -20.68
N SER A 428 10.51 1.48 -20.50
CA SER A 428 11.30 0.30 -20.14
C SER A 428 12.41 0.02 -21.17
N THR A 429 12.09 0.13 -22.45
CA THR A 429 13.08 -0.03 -23.54
C THR A 429 14.14 1.07 -23.48
N SER A 430 13.74 2.32 -23.25
CA SER A 430 14.67 3.46 -23.10
C SER A 430 15.60 3.27 -21.90
N LEU A 431 15.07 2.81 -20.75
CA LEU A 431 15.84 2.47 -19.56
C LEU A 431 16.83 1.33 -19.82
N LEU A 432 16.46 0.32 -20.61
CA LEU A 432 17.37 -0.74 -21.02
C LEU A 432 18.56 -0.17 -21.80
N PHE A 433 18.32 0.67 -22.80
CA PHE A 433 19.39 1.31 -23.57
C PHE A 433 20.27 2.25 -22.73
N VAL A 434 19.68 3.04 -21.82
CA VAL A 434 20.44 3.88 -20.87
C VAL A 434 21.32 3.02 -19.95
N THR A 435 20.78 1.91 -19.45
CA THR A 435 21.51 0.97 -18.58
C THR A 435 22.67 0.31 -19.32
N LEU A 436 22.43 -0.22 -20.53
CA LEU A 436 23.47 -0.81 -21.37
C LEU A 436 24.56 0.21 -21.75
N TYR A 437 24.18 1.46 -22.03
CA TYR A 437 25.14 2.55 -22.25
C TYR A 437 26.01 2.84 -21.01
N SER A 438 25.43 2.72 -19.80
CA SER A 438 26.17 2.87 -18.54
C SER A 438 27.18 1.74 -18.27
N PHE A 439 27.03 0.58 -18.92
CA PHE A 439 27.93 -0.56 -18.80
C PHE A 439 29.16 -0.52 -19.71
N GLN A 440 29.17 0.38 -20.70
CA GLN A 440 30.32 0.51 -21.60
C GLN A 440 31.60 0.98 -20.88
N PRO A 441 32.81 0.67 -21.40
CA PRO A 441 34.07 1.19 -20.85
C PRO A 441 34.24 2.72 -21.03
N ASP A 442 34.87 3.39 -20.06
CA ASP A 442 34.98 4.86 -20.03
C ASP A 442 35.79 5.48 -21.18
N ALA A 443 36.88 4.82 -21.59
CA ALA A 443 37.69 5.28 -22.72
C ALA A 443 36.85 5.38 -24.00
N ARG A 444 35.97 4.40 -24.24
CA ARG A 444 35.06 4.39 -25.38
C ARG A 444 33.95 5.43 -25.25
N ARG A 445 33.38 5.62 -24.05
CA ARG A 445 32.42 6.72 -23.78
C ARG A 445 33.02 8.09 -24.13
N LYS A 446 34.25 8.37 -23.68
CA LYS A 446 34.96 9.63 -23.96
C LYS A 446 35.30 9.82 -25.44
N THR A 447 35.74 8.76 -26.15
CA THR A 447 36.00 8.83 -27.61
C THR A 447 34.73 9.00 -28.46
N SER A 448 33.56 8.56 -27.97
CA SER A 448 32.28 8.79 -28.67
C SER A 448 31.90 10.28 -28.74
N VAL A 449 32.46 11.11 -27.84
CA VAL A 449 32.28 12.57 -27.79
C VAL A 449 33.15 13.28 -28.83
N THR A 450 34.36 12.78 -29.08
CA THR A 450 35.34 13.44 -29.96
C THR A 450 35.27 12.98 -31.42
N SER A 451 34.79 11.77 -31.68
CA SER A 451 34.86 11.15 -33.02
C SER A 451 33.91 11.74 -34.09
N HIS A 452 32.84 12.45 -33.72
CA HIS A 452 31.83 12.99 -34.66
C HIS A 452 31.41 14.43 -34.32
N SER A 453 32.36 15.32 -34.02
CA SER A 453 32.09 16.77 -33.95
C SER A 453 31.94 17.41 -35.35
N HIS A 454 31.23 16.76 -36.28
CA HIS A 454 30.68 17.50 -37.42
C HIS A 454 29.54 18.37 -36.88
N HIS A 455 29.66 19.68 -37.07
CA HIS A 455 28.71 20.73 -36.68
C HIS A 455 27.28 20.44 -37.17
N ARG A 456 26.52 19.60 -36.47
CA ARG A 456 25.05 19.69 -36.49
C ARG A 456 24.65 20.77 -35.49
N SER A 457 24.09 21.87 -35.99
CA SER A 457 23.62 22.96 -35.16
C SER A 457 22.57 22.44 -34.16
N ASN A 458 22.56 22.96 -32.93
CA ASN A 458 21.52 22.66 -31.94
C ASN A 458 20.10 22.88 -32.51
N ALA A 459 19.95 23.82 -33.46
CA ALA A 459 18.72 24.07 -34.19
C ALA A 459 18.23 22.85 -34.98
N GLY A 460 19.10 22.09 -35.65
CA GLY A 460 18.71 20.90 -36.41
C GLY A 460 18.12 19.79 -35.53
N TYR A 461 18.62 19.62 -34.30
CA TYR A 461 18.07 18.66 -33.34
C TYR A 461 16.72 19.11 -32.79
N ILE A 462 16.54 20.41 -32.54
CA ILE A 462 15.25 20.97 -32.12
C ILE A 462 14.21 20.80 -33.22
N ILE A 463 14.56 21.10 -34.48
CA ILE A 463 13.68 20.90 -35.63
C ILE A 463 13.30 19.41 -35.76
N ALA A 464 14.27 18.50 -35.69
CA ALA A 464 13.99 17.06 -35.74
C ALA A 464 13.07 16.61 -34.59
N PHE A 465 13.26 17.14 -33.38
CA PHE A 465 12.38 16.86 -32.25
C PHE A 465 10.95 17.35 -32.51
N LEU A 466 10.80 18.60 -32.98
CA LEU A 466 9.50 19.18 -33.31
C LEU A 466 8.79 18.41 -34.42
N VAL A 467 9.50 17.95 -35.45
CA VAL A 467 8.91 17.15 -36.55
C VAL A 467 8.41 15.79 -36.04
N ILE A 468 9.20 15.07 -35.23
CA ILE A 468 8.73 13.80 -34.67
C ILE A 468 7.59 14.03 -33.67
N PHE A 469 7.63 15.12 -32.90
CA PHE A 469 6.56 15.51 -32.00
C PHE A 469 5.25 15.82 -32.74
N THR A 470 5.29 16.54 -33.86
CA THR A 470 4.09 16.81 -34.66
C THR A 470 3.55 15.54 -35.31
N ILE A 471 4.42 14.66 -35.82
CA ILE A 471 4.01 13.35 -36.38
C ILE A 471 3.35 12.49 -35.30
N THR A 472 3.96 12.36 -34.12
CA THR A 472 3.40 11.56 -33.02
C THR A 472 2.09 12.15 -32.50
N SER A 473 2.00 13.47 -32.36
CA SER A 473 0.75 14.15 -31.98
C SER A 473 -0.36 13.92 -33.03
N ALA A 474 -0.03 13.98 -34.33
CA ALA A 474 -0.98 13.68 -35.40
C ALA A 474 -1.46 12.23 -35.35
N ILE A 475 -0.55 11.26 -35.17
CA ILE A 475 -0.90 9.84 -35.05
C ILE A 475 -1.83 9.60 -33.86
N LEU A 476 -1.52 10.17 -32.68
CA LEU A 476 -2.34 10.03 -31.48
C LEU A 476 -3.74 10.62 -31.67
N THR A 477 -3.81 11.80 -32.29
CA THR A 477 -5.09 12.47 -32.59
C THR A 477 -5.91 11.63 -33.57
N THR A 478 -5.29 11.12 -34.64
CA THR A 478 -5.97 10.23 -35.60
C THR A 478 -6.43 8.93 -34.95
N ALA A 479 -5.63 8.34 -34.04
CA ALA A 479 -6.01 7.14 -33.30
C ALA A 479 -7.27 7.37 -32.45
N CYS A 480 -7.41 8.55 -31.82
CA CYS A 480 -8.63 8.93 -31.11
C CYS A 480 -9.87 8.93 -32.03
N PHE A 481 -9.74 9.39 -33.28
CA PHE A 481 -10.85 9.41 -34.24
C PHE A 481 -11.17 8.03 -34.82
N ILE A 482 -10.15 7.23 -35.16
CA ILE A 482 -10.35 5.90 -35.77
C ILE A 482 -10.98 4.92 -34.76
N THR A 483 -10.60 5.00 -33.50
CA THR A 483 -11.03 4.02 -32.49
C THR A 483 -12.45 4.25 -31.96
N GLU A 484 -13.10 5.38 -32.33
CA GLU A 484 -14.42 5.79 -31.82
C GLU A 484 -14.56 5.60 -30.29
N THR A 485 -13.48 5.88 -29.57
CA THR A 485 -13.37 5.55 -28.14
C THR A 485 -14.16 6.51 -27.27
N LYS A 486 -14.77 6.00 -26.19
CA LYS A 486 -15.39 6.80 -25.12
C LYS A 486 -14.37 7.38 -24.12
N SER A 487 -13.07 7.15 -24.35
CA SER A 487 -12.00 7.57 -23.44
C SER A 487 -11.95 9.09 -23.26
N GLN A 488 -11.81 9.52 -22.00
CA GLN A 488 -11.64 10.93 -21.64
C GLN A 488 -10.35 11.53 -22.24
N VAL A 489 -9.34 10.69 -22.49
CA VAL A 489 -8.07 11.09 -23.15
C VAL A 489 -8.33 11.68 -24.55
N CYS A 490 -9.41 11.26 -25.21
CA CYS A 490 -9.81 11.71 -26.54
C CYS A 490 -10.92 12.77 -26.54
N HIS A 491 -11.35 13.28 -25.37
CA HIS A 491 -12.42 14.26 -25.25
C HIS A 491 -11.97 15.72 -25.54
N PHE A 492 -10.67 15.93 -25.85
CA PHE A 492 -10.05 17.21 -26.22
C PHE A 492 -10.45 18.43 -25.36
N THR A 493 -10.67 18.23 -24.06
CA THR A 493 -10.82 19.34 -23.10
C THR A 493 -9.44 19.83 -22.64
N SER A 494 -9.39 21.03 -22.05
CA SER A 494 -8.13 21.64 -21.57
C SER A 494 -7.21 20.68 -20.78
N PRO A 495 -7.67 19.92 -19.77
CA PRO A 495 -6.80 19.00 -19.02
C PRO A 495 -6.34 17.79 -19.86
N TRP A 496 -7.22 17.21 -20.68
CA TRP A 496 -6.89 16.00 -21.45
C TRP A 496 -6.02 16.30 -22.69
N ILE A 497 -6.11 17.50 -23.27
CA ILE A 497 -5.15 17.98 -24.27
C ILE A 497 -3.73 18.01 -23.68
N LEU A 498 -3.56 18.48 -22.45
CA LEU A 498 -2.26 18.48 -21.78
C LEU A 498 -1.72 17.06 -21.58
N VAL A 499 -2.57 16.12 -21.18
CA VAL A 499 -2.21 14.70 -21.05
C VAL A 499 -1.79 14.11 -22.40
N LEU A 500 -2.57 14.31 -23.46
CA LEU A 500 -2.26 13.80 -24.81
C LEU A 500 -0.95 14.40 -25.36
N THR A 501 -0.73 15.69 -25.12
CA THR A 501 0.50 16.42 -25.49
C THR A 501 1.71 15.89 -24.71
N ALA A 502 1.54 15.63 -23.41
CA ALA A 502 2.57 15.04 -22.57
C ALA A 502 2.93 13.63 -23.07
N ILE A 503 1.94 12.81 -23.41
CA ILE A 503 2.14 11.49 -24.02
C ILE A 503 2.96 11.61 -25.31
N ALA A 504 2.58 12.49 -26.25
CA ALA A 504 3.34 12.73 -27.48
C ALA A 504 4.80 13.15 -27.23
N CYS A 505 5.03 13.98 -26.22
CA CYS A 505 6.36 14.40 -25.78
C CYS A 505 7.18 13.21 -25.25
N VAL A 506 6.56 12.32 -24.48
CA VAL A 506 7.18 11.09 -23.98
C VAL A 506 7.56 10.17 -25.13
N PHE A 507 6.64 9.88 -26.06
CA PHE A 507 6.93 9.08 -27.27
C PHE A 507 8.14 9.60 -28.04
N THR A 508 8.15 10.91 -28.30
CA THR A 508 9.24 11.59 -29.02
C THR A 508 10.55 11.47 -28.24
N THR A 509 10.51 11.68 -26.94
CA THR A 509 11.69 11.60 -26.06
C THR A 509 12.27 10.20 -26.00
N THR A 510 11.44 9.19 -25.78
CA THR A 510 11.86 7.78 -25.76
C THR A 510 12.42 7.34 -27.11
N TYR A 511 11.83 7.78 -28.22
CA TYR A 511 12.35 7.50 -29.56
C TYR A 511 13.80 7.99 -29.73
N PHE A 512 14.09 9.24 -29.33
CA PHE A 512 15.45 9.77 -29.44
C PHE A 512 16.44 9.11 -28.47
N ILE A 513 16.01 8.74 -27.26
CA ILE A 513 16.85 8.00 -26.31
C ILE A 513 17.22 6.63 -26.90
N ILE A 514 16.23 5.86 -27.37
CA ILE A 514 16.43 4.54 -27.97
C ILE A 514 17.33 4.65 -29.20
N LYS A 515 17.03 5.57 -30.13
CA LYS A 515 17.85 5.81 -31.32
C LYS A 515 19.29 6.15 -30.97
N THR A 516 19.48 7.05 -30.01
CA THR A 516 20.83 7.41 -29.53
C THR A 516 21.54 6.21 -28.91
N GLY A 517 20.83 5.39 -28.14
CA GLY A 517 21.36 4.15 -27.57
C GLY A 517 21.86 3.19 -28.64
N ILE A 518 21.03 2.91 -29.65
CA ILE A 518 21.38 2.04 -30.79
C ILE A 518 22.63 2.55 -31.52
N GLU A 519 22.72 3.87 -31.77
CA GLU A 519 23.86 4.45 -32.50
C GLU A 519 25.16 4.53 -31.68
N ARG A 520 25.05 4.62 -30.33
CA ARG A 520 26.19 4.94 -29.45
C ARG A 520 26.72 3.76 -28.64
N ILE A 521 25.93 2.72 -28.42
CA ILE A 521 26.38 1.48 -27.79
C ILE A 521 27.19 0.68 -28.82
N LYS A 522 28.52 0.69 -28.65
CA LYS A 522 29.49 0.05 -29.58
C LYS A 522 30.26 -1.11 -28.97
N ASP A 523 30.28 -1.21 -27.65
CA ASP A 523 31.12 -2.14 -26.90
C ASP A 523 30.44 -2.49 -25.59
N LEU A 524 30.05 -3.76 -25.45
CA LEU A 524 29.45 -4.38 -24.26
C LEU A 524 30.33 -5.54 -23.75
N SER A 525 31.64 -5.50 -24.03
CA SER A 525 32.60 -6.52 -23.59
C SER A 525 32.62 -6.73 -22.08
N THR A 526 32.18 -5.75 -21.27
CA THR A 526 32.03 -5.91 -19.82
C THR A 526 31.04 -7.01 -19.42
N LEU A 527 30.05 -7.34 -20.26
CA LEU A 527 29.08 -8.40 -20.00
C LEU A 527 29.64 -9.81 -20.23
N THR A 528 30.80 -9.97 -20.87
CA THR A 528 31.45 -11.29 -20.99
C THR A 528 32.06 -11.76 -19.66
N GLU A 529 32.16 -10.87 -18.67
CA GLU A 529 32.63 -11.18 -17.33
C GLU A 529 31.52 -11.70 -16.40
N LEU A 530 30.27 -11.82 -16.88
CA LEU A 530 29.18 -12.43 -16.13
C LEU A 530 29.47 -13.90 -15.81
N ASN A 531 29.15 -14.30 -14.58
CA ASN A 531 29.27 -15.68 -14.11
C ASN A 531 27.90 -16.31 -13.82
N GLY A 532 27.89 -17.57 -13.37
CA GLY A 532 26.65 -18.30 -13.08
C GLY A 532 25.72 -17.64 -12.06
N THR A 533 26.26 -16.98 -11.02
CA THR A 533 25.43 -16.25 -10.04
C THR A 533 24.76 -15.03 -10.67
N ASP A 534 25.45 -14.35 -11.59
CA ASP A 534 24.91 -13.15 -12.24
C ASP A 534 23.77 -13.52 -13.20
N TYR A 535 23.95 -14.62 -13.97
CA TYR A 535 22.88 -15.16 -14.82
C TYR A 535 21.66 -15.62 -14.01
N LEU A 536 21.87 -16.23 -12.83
CA LEU A 536 20.78 -16.60 -11.94
C LEU A 536 20.00 -15.36 -11.48
N LEU A 537 20.68 -14.31 -11.03
CA LEU A 537 20.05 -13.07 -10.58
C LEU A 537 19.24 -12.41 -11.70
N ILE A 538 19.84 -12.23 -12.88
CA ILE A 538 19.16 -11.62 -14.03
C ILE A 538 17.97 -12.48 -14.48
N GLY A 539 18.20 -13.78 -14.67
CA GLY A 539 17.20 -14.72 -15.17
C GLY A 539 16.00 -14.85 -14.23
N ALA A 540 16.22 -15.01 -12.92
CA ALA A 540 15.16 -15.12 -11.94
C ALA A 540 14.39 -13.80 -11.78
N THR A 541 15.06 -12.65 -11.86
CA THR A 541 14.39 -11.33 -11.85
C THR A 541 13.46 -11.16 -13.05
N ILE A 542 13.90 -11.59 -14.24
CA ILE A 542 13.05 -11.56 -15.45
C ILE A 542 11.90 -12.56 -15.30
N PHE A 543 12.20 -13.81 -14.92
CA PHE A 543 11.21 -14.88 -14.81
C PHE A 543 10.12 -14.57 -13.77
N HIS A 544 10.46 -13.94 -12.65
CA HIS A 544 9.51 -13.48 -11.63
C HIS A 544 8.34 -12.70 -12.24
N CYS A 545 8.63 -11.71 -13.10
CA CYS A 545 7.61 -10.85 -13.70
C CYS A 545 6.61 -11.65 -14.54
N TRP A 546 7.06 -12.72 -15.21
CA TRP A 546 6.22 -13.58 -16.05
C TRP A 546 5.48 -14.66 -15.27
N SER A 547 5.93 -14.99 -14.05
CA SER A 547 5.28 -16.00 -13.21
C SER A 547 3.84 -15.64 -12.84
N PHE A 548 3.49 -14.35 -12.87
CA PHE A 548 2.16 -13.82 -12.58
C PHE A 548 1.06 -14.20 -13.58
N LEU A 549 1.40 -14.92 -14.67
CA LEU A 549 0.38 -15.57 -15.50
C LEU A 549 -0.44 -16.62 -14.73
N GLY A 550 0.11 -17.17 -13.63
CA GLY A 550 -0.65 -17.97 -12.68
C GLY A 550 -1.11 -17.13 -11.48
N THR A 551 -2.42 -17.10 -11.21
CA THR A 551 -2.99 -16.36 -10.06
C THR A 551 -2.36 -16.78 -8.73
N SER A 552 -2.07 -18.06 -8.57
CA SER A 552 -1.41 -18.60 -7.38
C SER A 552 -0.01 -18.03 -7.13
N PHE A 553 0.73 -17.65 -8.18
CA PHE A 553 2.04 -17.00 -8.04
C PHE A 553 1.95 -15.54 -7.60
N ILE A 554 0.78 -14.90 -7.76
CA ILE A 554 0.51 -13.56 -7.21
C ILE A 554 0.17 -13.66 -5.72
N GLU A 555 -0.72 -14.60 -5.36
CA GLU A 555 -1.13 -14.85 -3.96
C GLU A 555 0.05 -15.32 -3.11
N GLU A 556 0.83 -16.26 -3.64
CA GLU A 556 1.95 -16.92 -2.95
C GLU A 556 3.31 -16.41 -3.45
N GLU A 557 3.39 -15.14 -3.86
CA GLU A 557 4.62 -14.53 -4.43
C GLU A 557 5.84 -14.70 -3.52
N HIS A 558 5.62 -14.63 -2.20
CA HIS A 558 6.65 -14.85 -1.18
C HIS A 558 7.37 -16.19 -1.35
N MET A 559 6.68 -17.27 -1.74
CA MET A 559 7.29 -18.57 -1.96
C MET A 559 8.30 -18.51 -3.11
N THR A 560 7.96 -17.82 -4.21
CA THR A 560 8.85 -17.63 -5.36
C THR A 560 10.17 -16.97 -4.94
N TRP A 561 10.08 -15.90 -4.14
CA TRP A 561 11.27 -15.22 -3.61
C TRP A 561 12.06 -16.09 -2.64
N TYR A 562 11.40 -16.84 -1.76
CA TYR A 562 12.07 -17.80 -0.87
C TYR A 562 12.83 -18.88 -1.67
N TYR A 563 12.25 -19.38 -2.76
CA TYR A 563 12.93 -20.33 -3.64
C TYR A 563 14.14 -19.72 -4.34
N PHE A 564 14.03 -18.52 -4.91
CA PHE A 564 15.17 -17.85 -5.54
C PHE A 564 16.30 -17.58 -4.55
N TRP A 565 15.95 -17.10 -3.36
CA TRP A 565 16.94 -16.81 -2.33
C TRP A 565 17.67 -18.06 -1.83
N ASN A 566 16.93 -19.13 -1.53
CA ASN A 566 17.53 -20.41 -1.14
C ASN A 566 18.43 -20.97 -2.24
N THR A 567 18.02 -20.83 -3.52
CA THR A 567 18.82 -21.24 -4.67
C THR A 567 20.12 -20.44 -4.76
N LEU A 568 20.05 -19.11 -4.60
CA LEU A 568 21.24 -18.25 -4.57
C LEU A 568 22.18 -18.62 -3.41
N MET A 569 21.62 -18.78 -2.20
CA MET A 569 22.37 -19.20 -1.01
C MET A 569 23.11 -20.52 -1.22
N PHE A 570 22.41 -21.51 -1.75
CA PHE A 570 22.98 -22.82 -2.05
C PHE A 570 24.10 -22.74 -3.09
N PHE A 571 23.87 -22.01 -4.20
CA PHE A 571 24.85 -21.91 -5.28
C PHE A 571 26.13 -21.18 -4.84
N VAL A 572 26.00 -20.09 -4.08
CA VAL A 572 27.14 -19.35 -3.51
C VAL A 572 27.88 -20.21 -2.49
N LEU A 573 27.17 -20.97 -1.66
CA LEU A 573 27.78 -21.89 -0.69
C LEU A 573 28.61 -22.97 -1.40
N VAL A 574 28.02 -23.65 -2.39
CA VAL A 574 28.71 -24.69 -3.17
C VAL A 574 29.95 -24.12 -3.85
N ARG A 575 29.83 -22.95 -4.49
CA ARG A 575 30.98 -22.27 -5.13
C ARG A 575 32.09 -21.97 -4.12
N THR A 576 31.74 -21.44 -2.95
CA THR A 576 32.70 -21.12 -1.88
C THR A 576 33.41 -22.38 -1.37
N VAL A 577 32.67 -23.46 -1.14
CA VAL A 577 33.23 -24.76 -0.71
C VAL A 577 34.15 -25.35 -1.78
N VAL A 578 33.75 -25.31 -3.06
CA VAL A 578 34.59 -25.81 -4.16
C VAL A 578 35.91 -25.03 -4.25
N VAL A 579 35.87 -23.69 -4.16
CA VAL A 579 37.07 -22.85 -4.14
C VAL A 579 37.99 -23.21 -2.96
N LEU A 580 37.40 -23.45 -1.78
CA LEU A 580 38.14 -23.85 -0.58
C LEU A 580 38.79 -25.24 -0.75
N LEU A 581 38.06 -26.23 -1.26
CA LEU A 581 38.59 -27.58 -1.50
C LEU A 581 39.71 -27.58 -2.54
N MET A 582 39.56 -26.79 -3.62
CA MET A 582 40.62 -26.60 -4.62
C MET A 582 41.87 -26.00 -4.00
N TYR A 583 41.73 -25.01 -3.12
CA TYR A 583 42.86 -24.42 -2.40
C TYR A 583 43.55 -25.44 -1.48
N LEU A 584 42.79 -26.13 -0.64
CA LEU A 584 43.32 -27.14 0.29
C LEU A 584 44.06 -28.25 -0.47
N SER A 585 43.49 -28.72 -1.58
CA SER A 585 44.11 -29.72 -2.46
C SER A 585 45.44 -29.21 -3.05
N LYS A 586 45.48 -28.00 -3.63
CA LYS A 586 46.71 -27.40 -4.18
C LYS A 586 47.78 -27.16 -3.11
N LYS A 587 47.38 -26.79 -1.89
CA LYS A 587 48.28 -26.61 -0.75
C LYS A 587 48.87 -27.94 -0.30
N TRP A 588 48.08 -29.01 -0.31
CA TRP A 588 48.51 -30.33 0.13
C TRP A 588 49.44 -31.03 -0.89
N THR A 589 49.23 -30.80 -2.18
CA THR A 589 50.09 -31.34 -3.26
C THR A 589 51.38 -30.56 -3.49
N GLY A 590 51.63 -29.48 -2.74
CA GLY A 590 52.85 -28.68 -2.87
C GLY A 590 53.00 -27.95 -4.21
N ALA A 591 51.88 -27.59 -4.85
CA ALA A 591 51.90 -26.96 -6.17
C ALA A 591 52.63 -25.60 -6.14
N THR A 592 53.59 -25.42 -7.06
CA THR A 592 54.45 -24.20 -7.18
C THR A 592 53.64 -22.92 -7.37
N GLU A 593 52.47 -22.99 -8.02
CA GLU A 593 51.53 -21.86 -8.19
C GLU A 593 51.08 -21.19 -6.87
N VAL A 594 51.04 -21.93 -5.75
CA VAL A 594 50.61 -21.41 -4.44
C VAL A 594 51.80 -20.83 -3.67
N GLN A 595 53.02 -21.30 -3.95
CA GLN A 595 54.26 -20.80 -3.33
C GLN A 595 54.78 -19.52 -4.02
N GLU A 596 54.55 -19.36 -5.32
CA GLU A 596 55.05 -18.22 -6.11
C GLU A 596 54.12 -16.98 -6.13
N LYS A 597 52.90 -17.06 -5.57
CA LYS A 597 51.91 -15.96 -5.55
C LYS A 597 51.31 -15.74 -4.14
N PRO A 598 51.96 -14.97 -3.26
CA PRO A 598 51.49 -14.74 -1.88
C PRO A 598 50.10 -14.08 -1.81
N GLU A 599 49.72 -13.26 -2.79
CA GLU A 599 48.38 -12.64 -2.88
C GLU A 599 47.26 -13.69 -3.05
N LEU A 600 47.53 -14.80 -3.73
CA LEU A 600 46.56 -15.88 -3.95
C LEU A 600 46.30 -16.64 -2.64
N ALA A 601 47.35 -16.91 -1.86
CA ALA A 601 47.24 -17.55 -0.55
C ALA A 601 46.50 -16.67 0.47
N GLN A 602 46.73 -15.35 0.46
CA GLN A 602 46.02 -14.39 1.33
C GLN A 602 44.52 -14.32 0.99
N ARG A 603 44.17 -14.26 -0.31
CA ARG A 603 42.77 -14.29 -0.77
C ARG A 603 42.06 -15.58 -0.39
N MET A 604 42.71 -16.73 -0.59
CA MET A 604 42.09 -18.04 -0.33
C MET A 604 41.95 -18.33 1.17
N SER A 605 42.86 -17.83 2.01
CA SER A 605 42.71 -17.84 3.48
C SER A 605 41.52 -16.96 3.93
N ALA A 606 41.37 -15.78 3.34
CA ALA A 606 40.24 -14.88 3.62
C ALA A 606 38.89 -15.49 3.22
N VAL A 607 38.83 -16.24 2.12
CA VAL A 607 37.62 -16.97 1.68
C VAL A 607 37.28 -18.11 2.66
N GLY A 608 38.24 -18.95 3.03
CA GLY A 608 38.00 -20.13 3.89
C GLY A 608 37.67 -19.81 5.34
N VAL A 609 38.41 -18.88 5.95
CA VAL A 609 38.27 -18.52 7.38
C VAL A 609 37.26 -17.38 7.57
N GLY A 610 37.13 -16.48 6.58
CA GLY A 610 36.31 -15.27 6.68
C GLY A 610 34.90 -15.40 6.10
N ILE A 611 34.72 -16.02 4.92
CA ILE A 611 33.45 -15.99 4.17
C ILE A 611 32.53 -17.16 4.54
N LEU A 612 33.07 -18.39 4.60
CA LEU A 612 32.26 -19.59 4.82
C LEU A 612 31.44 -19.56 6.14
N PRO A 613 32.00 -19.19 7.31
CA PRO A 613 31.23 -19.09 8.55
C PRO A 613 30.14 -18.02 8.50
N LYS A 614 30.44 -16.85 7.90
CA LYS A 614 29.47 -15.76 7.71
C LYS A 614 28.27 -16.23 6.87
N TRP A 615 28.52 -17.01 5.82
CA TRP A 615 27.46 -17.53 4.96
C TRP A 615 26.60 -18.59 5.66
N VAL A 616 27.19 -19.47 6.47
CA VAL A 616 26.44 -20.43 7.31
C VAL A 616 25.58 -19.72 8.34
N MET A 617 26.11 -18.68 9.01
CA MET A 617 25.35 -17.84 9.92
C MET A 617 24.18 -17.14 9.20
N LEU A 618 24.39 -16.69 7.96
CA LEU A 618 23.34 -16.07 7.17
C LEU A 618 22.22 -17.05 6.83
N ILE A 619 22.55 -18.30 6.46
CA ILE A 619 21.56 -19.35 6.21
C ILE A 619 20.75 -19.64 7.48
N ALA A 620 21.41 -19.74 8.64
CA ALA A 620 20.73 -19.94 9.92
C ALA A 620 19.80 -18.76 10.28
N LEU A 621 20.26 -17.53 10.05
CA LEU A 621 19.45 -16.33 10.25
C LEU A 621 18.21 -16.35 9.36
N HIS A 622 18.34 -16.62 8.06
CA HIS A 622 17.20 -16.66 7.15
C HIS A 622 16.25 -17.84 7.42
N ARG A 623 16.75 -18.95 7.95
CA ARG A 623 15.90 -20.05 8.43
C ARG A 623 15.02 -19.60 9.60
N TYR A 624 15.58 -18.83 10.54
CA TYR A 624 14.83 -18.22 11.64
C TYR A 624 13.85 -17.16 11.15
N LEU A 625 14.29 -16.22 10.29
CA LEU A 625 13.44 -15.15 9.78
C LEU A 625 12.23 -15.67 9.01
N ARG A 626 12.34 -16.81 8.33
CA ARG A 626 11.22 -17.46 7.64
C ARG A 626 10.11 -17.91 8.59
N THR A 627 10.42 -18.22 9.85
CA THR A 627 9.40 -18.63 10.83
C THR A 627 8.80 -17.46 11.58
N MET A 628 9.24 -16.22 11.33
CA MET A 628 8.79 -15.04 12.06
C MET A 628 7.31 -14.76 11.85
N ASN A 629 6.89 -14.65 10.59
CA ASN A 629 5.49 -14.42 10.21
C ASN A 629 5.11 -15.37 9.07
N GLN A 630 3.95 -16.01 9.14
CA GLN A 630 3.35 -16.63 7.96
C GLN A 630 2.90 -15.56 6.96
N THR A 631 3.01 -15.88 5.68
CA THR A 631 2.58 -15.02 4.57
C THR A 631 1.73 -15.80 3.60
N GLY A 632 0.90 -15.10 2.82
CA GLY A 632 -0.09 -15.70 1.93
C GLY A 632 -1.32 -16.20 2.69
N ASP A 633 -2.21 -16.90 1.99
CA ASP A 633 -3.50 -17.30 2.55
C ASP A 633 -3.52 -18.80 2.93
N ARG A 634 -2.73 -19.66 2.25
CA ARG A 634 -2.79 -21.11 2.46
C ARG A 634 -2.33 -21.59 3.83
N TRP A 635 -1.35 -20.92 4.43
CA TRP A 635 -0.68 -21.39 5.65
C TRP A 635 -0.84 -20.42 6.82
N LEU A 636 -1.60 -19.34 6.63
CA LEU A 636 -1.79 -18.29 7.62
C LEU A 636 -2.48 -18.78 8.90
N PHE A 637 -3.20 -19.90 8.84
CA PHE A 637 -3.87 -20.49 10.00
C PHE A 637 -2.94 -21.27 10.94
N LEU A 638 -1.71 -21.56 10.51
CA LEU A 638 -0.72 -22.28 11.31
C LEU A 638 0.05 -21.30 12.20
N PRO A 639 0.28 -21.63 13.48
CA PRO A 639 0.99 -20.73 14.38
C PRO A 639 2.44 -20.54 13.93
N ASP A 640 2.95 -19.31 14.06
CA ASP A 640 4.34 -18.95 13.81
C ASP A 640 5.07 -18.42 15.05
N THR A 641 6.29 -17.90 14.85
CA THR A 641 7.12 -17.38 15.93
C THR A 641 6.52 -16.10 16.50
N ALA A 642 5.91 -15.24 15.68
CA ALA A 642 5.23 -14.04 16.15
C ALA A 642 4.01 -14.40 16.99
N ASP A 643 3.17 -15.36 16.57
CA ASP A 643 2.04 -15.86 17.36
C ASP A 643 2.51 -16.36 18.73
N TRP A 644 3.57 -17.17 18.74
CA TRP A 644 4.15 -17.66 19.98
C TRP A 644 4.68 -16.52 20.87
N LEU A 645 5.39 -15.54 20.30
CA LEU A 645 5.92 -14.39 21.05
C LEU A 645 4.80 -13.49 21.60
N ASN A 646 3.71 -13.31 20.85
CA ASN A 646 2.60 -12.44 21.25
C ASN A 646 1.67 -13.11 22.28
N ALA A 647 1.80 -14.42 22.54
CA ALA A 647 1.04 -15.09 23.58
C ALA A 647 1.37 -14.51 24.98
N PRO A 648 0.37 -14.25 25.85
CA PRO A 648 0.58 -13.60 27.15
C PRO A 648 1.63 -14.28 28.04
N GLU A 649 1.67 -15.61 28.03
CA GLU A 649 2.65 -16.44 28.75
C GLU A 649 4.10 -16.20 28.29
N ASN A 650 4.31 -15.71 27.07
CA ASN A 650 5.62 -15.50 26.46
C ASN A 650 6.02 -14.01 26.41
N ALA A 651 5.30 -13.12 27.10
CA ALA A 651 5.55 -11.68 27.11
C ALA A 651 7.01 -11.32 27.48
N PHE A 652 7.65 -12.09 28.36
CA PHE A 652 9.07 -11.93 28.68
C PHE A 652 9.98 -12.08 27.44
N TYR A 653 9.73 -13.10 26.61
CA TYR A 653 10.52 -13.35 25.40
C TYR A 653 10.28 -12.29 24.34
N LEU A 654 9.04 -11.81 24.18
CA LEU A 654 8.72 -10.70 23.28
C LEU A 654 9.46 -9.41 23.68
N GLN A 655 9.45 -9.07 24.96
CA GLN A 655 10.17 -7.90 25.49
C GLN A 655 11.68 -8.04 25.29
N ALA A 656 12.25 -9.23 25.55
CA ALA A 656 13.65 -9.52 25.27
C ALA A 656 13.97 -9.37 23.77
N HIS A 657 13.09 -9.84 22.89
CA HIS A 657 13.24 -9.74 21.44
C HIS A 657 13.28 -8.28 20.97
N LEU A 658 12.35 -7.46 21.46
CA LEU A 658 12.27 -6.02 21.22
C LEU A 658 13.56 -5.31 21.66
N VAL A 659 14.03 -5.58 22.87
CA VAL A 659 15.22 -4.93 23.44
C VAL A 659 16.49 -5.36 22.69
N ILE A 660 16.65 -6.66 22.40
CA ILE A 660 17.80 -7.17 21.63
C ILE A 660 17.85 -6.56 20.24
N GLY A 661 16.72 -6.53 19.51
CA GLY A 661 16.66 -5.93 18.18
C GLY A 661 16.96 -4.43 18.19
N THR A 662 16.46 -3.71 19.19
CA THR A 662 16.71 -2.26 19.37
C THR A 662 18.18 -1.99 19.69
N ILE A 663 18.79 -2.75 20.60
CA ILE A 663 20.22 -2.59 20.97
C ILE A 663 21.13 -3.01 19.83
N ALA A 664 20.81 -4.08 19.09
CA ALA A 664 21.56 -4.48 17.89
C ALA A 664 21.52 -3.37 16.82
N THR A 665 20.37 -2.74 16.63
CA THR A 665 20.23 -1.58 15.73
C THR A 665 21.09 -0.40 16.21
N LEU A 666 21.07 -0.09 17.51
CA LEU A 666 21.93 0.94 18.09
C LEU A 666 23.41 0.66 17.83
N ALA A 667 23.87 -0.58 18.03
CA ALA A 667 25.25 -0.97 17.79
C ALA A 667 25.66 -0.75 16.32
N ILE A 668 24.79 -1.10 15.37
CA ILE A 668 24.99 -0.84 13.94
C ILE A 668 25.02 0.67 13.67
N CYS A 669 24.09 1.44 14.23
CA CYS A 669 24.07 2.89 14.07
C CYS A 669 25.38 3.53 14.56
N LEU A 670 25.85 3.16 15.75
CA LEU A 670 27.11 3.65 16.31
C LEU A 670 28.32 3.24 15.46
N TYR A 671 28.32 2.03 14.89
CA TYR A 671 29.35 1.59 13.94
C TYR A 671 29.36 2.43 12.66
N ASN A 672 28.19 2.71 12.09
CA ASN A 672 28.05 3.55 10.89
C ASN A 672 28.55 4.99 11.10
N LEU A 673 28.51 5.51 12.33
CA LEU A 673 29.02 6.85 12.65
C LEU A 673 30.53 6.99 12.45
N ARG A 674 31.29 5.91 12.23
CA ARG A 674 32.71 6.01 11.82
C ARG A 674 32.93 6.76 10.51
N TYR A 675 31.90 6.82 9.67
CA TYR A 675 31.90 7.55 8.40
C TYR A 675 31.47 9.01 8.56
N VAL A 676 31.09 9.41 9.77
CA VAL A 676 30.69 10.77 10.14
C VAL A 676 31.89 11.49 10.76
N ASN A 677 32.21 12.67 10.24
CA ASN A 677 33.38 13.45 10.64
C ASN A 677 33.14 14.26 11.93
N ASN A 678 34.20 14.90 12.47
CA ASN A 678 34.32 16.02 13.45
C ASN A 678 33.40 16.14 14.69
N VAL A 679 32.35 15.33 14.80
CA VAL A 679 31.24 15.46 15.75
C VAL A 679 30.77 14.08 16.24
N PHE A 680 31.59 13.03 16.02
CA PHE A 680 31.30 11.63 16.33
C PHE A 680 30.66 11.41 17.72
N TYR A 681 31.21 12.02 18.77
CA TYR A 681 30.70 11.84 20.14
C TYR A 681 29.32 12.46 20.34
N ILE A 682 29.07 13.66 19.79
CA ILE A 682 27.76 14.31 19.88
C ILE A 682 26.74 13.51 19.05
N GLN A 683 27.10 13.09 17.84
CA GLN A 683 26.24 12.25 17.00
C GLN A 683 25.92 10.90 17.67
N SER A 684 26.88 10.32 18.38
CA SER A 684 26.68 9.09 19.18
C SER A 684 25.70 9.35 20.33
N GLY A 685 25.88 10.44 21.08
CA GLY A 685 24.98 10.83 22.18
C GLY A 685 23.55 11.07 21.69
N LEU A 686 23.37 11.77 20.58
CA LEU A 686 22.06 11.99 19.95
C LEU A 686 21.42 10.68 19.46
N THR A 687 22.21 9.76 18.90
CA THR A 687 21.73 8.44 18.47
C THR A 687 21.23 7.61 19.66
N ILE A 688 21.97 7.63 20.78
CA ILE A 688 21.56 6.98 22.03
C ILE A 688 20.28 7.61 22.56
N ALA A 689 20.19 8.95 22.58
CA ALA A 689 18.98 9.66 23.02
C ALA A 689 17.75 9.32 22.16
N ALA A 690 17.91 9.20 20.84
CA ALA A 690 16.83 8.76 19.95
C ALA A 690 16.35 7.33 20.29
N VAL A 691 17.28 6.40 20.58
CA VAL A 691 16.92 5.04 21.01
C VAL A 691 16.24 5.04 22.38
N VAL A 692 16.67 5.89 23.32
CA VAL A 692 15.97 6.07 24.59
C VAL A 692 14.53 6.54 24.37
N CYS A 693 14.29 7.46 23.44
CA CYS A 693 12.93 7.88 23.09
C CYS A 693 12.09 6.70 22.57
N ILE A 694 12.65 5.82 21.75
CA ILE A 694 11.97 4.60 21.29
C ILE A 694 11.58 3.70 22.47
N LEU A 695 12.52 3.44 23.41
CA LEU A 695 12.24 2.60 24.57
C LEU A 695 11.20 3.23 25.50
N CYS A 696 11.27 4.55 25.76
CA CYS A 696 10.27 5.27 26.53
C CYS A 696 8.89 5.20 25.85
N TYR A 697 8.83 5.35 24.52
CA TYR A 697 7.59 5.18 23.77
C TYR A 697 7.00 3.77 23.97
N ARG A 698 7.83 2.72 23.87
CA ARG A 698 7.40 1.32 24.10
C ARG A 698 6.90 1.08 25.52
N ILE A 699 7.46 1.77 26.52
CA ILE A 699 6.97 1.74 27.91
C ILE A 699 5.58 2.39 28.00
N THR A 700 5.43 3.61 27.48
CA THR A 700 4.15 4.35 27.51
C THR A 700 3.05 3.64 26.75
N SER A 701 3.39 2.94 25.66
CA SER A 701 2.46 2.14 24.86
C SER A 701 2.23 0.74 25.43
N LYS A 702 2.74 0.42 26.63
CA LYS A 702 2.65 -0.88 27.32
C LYS A 702 3.23 -2.08 26.54
N ALA A 703 4.10 -1.82 25.57
CA ALA A 703 4.82 -2.86 24.82
C ALA A 703 6.09 -3.34 25.55
N LEU A 704 6.59 -2.56 26.51
CA LEU A 704 7.73 -2.90 27.35
C LEU A 704 7.38 -2.61 28.82
N GLU A 705 7.50 -3.61 29.69
CA GLU A 705 7.27 -3.43 31.11
C GLU A 705 8.55 -2.90 31.79
N THR A 706 8.34 -2.07 32.80
CA THR A 706 9.43 -1.49 33.61
C THR A 706 8.97 -1.30 35.05
N PRO A 707 9.87 -1.42 36.03
CA PRO A 707 9.59 -1.07 37.43
C PRO A 707 9.47 0.45 37.65
N LEU A 708 9.82 1.28 36.66
CA LEU A 708 9.73 2.75 36.74
C LEU A 708 8.33 3.24 36.33
N ASP A 709 7.40 3.29 37.29
CA ASP A 709 6.01 3.66 37.03
C ASP A 709 5.83 5.11 36.54
N GLU A 710 6.73 6.04 36.91
CA GLU A 710 6.68 7.44 36.46
C GLU A 710 6.75 7.59 34.93
N ILE A 711 7.50 6.73 34.24
CA ILE A 711 7.65 6.81 32.78
C ILE A 711 6.35 6.42 32.08
N LYS A 712 5.55 5.53 32.69
CA LYS A 712 4.28 5.06 32.11
C LYS A 712 3.25 6.18 31.98
N THR A 713 3.39 7.28 32.74
CA THR A 713 2.49 8.43 32.70
C THR A 713 2.95 9.54 31.74
N TRP A 714 4.11 9.38 31.08
CA TRP A 714 4.60 10.37 30.12
C TRP A 714 3.77 10.37 28.84
N ASP A 715 3.67 11.54 28.19
CA ASP A 715 2.96 11.69 26.93
C ASP A 715 3.76 11.05 25.78
N ALA A 716 3.22 9.95 25.24
CA ALA A 716 3.81 9.20 24.13
C ALA A 716 4.04 10.05 22.87
N VAL A 717 3.18 11.05 22.62
CA VAL A 717 3.31 11.94 21.45
C VAL A 717 4.49 12.88 21.63
N GLU A 718 4.68 13.44 22.82
CA GLU A 718 5.82 14.34 23.08
C GLU A 718 7.16 13.60 22.99
N ILE A 719 7.21 12.34 23.43
CA ILE A 719 8.40 11.48 23.26
C ILE A 719 8.73 11.29 21.78
N VAL A 720 7.72 11.00 20.94
CA VAL A 720 7.93 10.84 19.49
C VAL A 720 8.29 12.17 18.82
N ASN A 721 7.74 13.30 19.26
CA ASN A 721 8.13 14.63 18.76
C ASN A 721 9.61 14.93 19.07
N LEU A 722 10.06 14.62 20.29
CA LEU A 722 11.46 14.75 20.68
C LEU A 722 12.36 13.85 19.82
N PHE A 723 11.95 12.62 19.56
CA PHE A 723 12.65 11.71 18.65
C PHE A 723 12.86 12.34 17.25
N TRP A 724 11.81 12.89 16.64
CA TRP A 724 11.92 13.57 15.34
C TRP A 724 12.84 14.80 15.39
N ALA A 725 12.75 15.60 16.47
CA ALA A 725 13.62 16.75 16.66
C ALA A 725 15.09 16.35 16.77
N ILE A 726 15.41 15.24 17.44
CA ILE A 726 16.77 14.70 17.54
C ILE A 726 17.30 14.33 16.14
N LEU A 727 16.54 13.57 15.35
CA LEU A 727 16.98 13.15 14.01
C LEU A 727 17.22 14.34 13.07
N ILE A 728 16.33 15.35 13.10
CA ILE A 728 16.49 16.60 12.34
C ILE A 728 17.74 17.35 12.82
N GLY A 729 17.95 17.44 14.14
CA GLY A 729 19.12 18.05 14.76
C GLY A 729 20.43 17.40 14.33
N GLN A 730 20.48 16.06 14.28
CA GLN A 730 21.66 15.31 13.80
C GLN A 730 22.04 15.69 12.37
N PHE A 731 21.05 15.78 11.48
CA PHE A 731 21.27 16.15 10.08
C PHE A 731 21.76 17.60 9.94
N ILE A 732 21.12 18.55 10.63
CA ILE A 732 21.53 19.97 10.62
C ILE A 732 22.95 20.12 11.15
N LEU A 733 23.28 19.45 12.26
CA LEU A 733 24.61 19.48 12.87
C LEU A 733 25.70 19.02 11.90
N GLU A 734 25.40 17.98 11.12
CA GLU A 734 26.34 17.47 10.12
C GLU A 734 26.63 18.48 9.02
N ILE A 735 25.60 19.11 8.47
CA ILE A 735 25.74 20.16 7.45
C ILE A 735 26.53 21.36 8.00
N LEU A 736 26.23 21.82 9.21
CA LEU A 736 26.94 22.92 9.86
C LEU A 736 28.43 22.61 10.07
N SER A 737 28.77 21.35 10.34
CA SER A 737 30.16 20.91 10.51
C SER A 737 30.97 21.04 9.21
N TYR A 738 30.37 20.71 8.06
CA TYR A 738 31.01 20.81 6.73
C TYR A 738 31.07 22.23 6.15
N ILE A 739 30.22 23.14 6.63
CA ILE A 739 30.28 24.57 6.25
C ILE A 739 31.30 25.32 7.14
N GLY A 740 31.75 24.70 8.25
CA GLY A 740 32.77 25.26 9.15
C GLY A 740 32.22 26.20 10.21
N ALA A 741 30.89 26.27 10.39
CA ALA A 741 30.23 27.15 11.36
C ALA A 741 30.59 26.80 12.82
N LEU A 742 30.90 25.53 13.09
CA LEU A 742 31.24 25.03 14.43
C LEU A 742 32.69 25.37 14.87
N LYS A 743 33.54 25.86 13.96
CA LYS A 743 34.94 26.23 14.28
C LYS A 743 35.01 27.45 15.22
N SER A 744 33.98 28.29 15.20
CA SER A 744 33.79 29.47 16.08
C SER A 744 33.42 29.11 17.52
N CYS A 745 32.99 27.88 17.78
CA CYS A 745 32.44 27.45 19.08
C CYS A 745 33.48 26.74 19.99
N GLY A 746 34.77 26.78 19.66
CA GLY A 746 35.83 26.25 20.52
C GLY A 746 35.94 24.72 20.61
N LEU A 747 35.16 23.97 19.82
CA LEU A 747 35.26 22.51 19.75
C LEU A 747 36.56 22.10 19.03
N LYS A 748 37.57 21.67 19.79
CA LYS A 748 38.80 21.09 19.23
C LYS A 748 38.50 19.67 18.71
N PRO A 749 38.90 19.30 17.48
CA PRO A 749 38.81 17.92 17.02
C PRO A 749 39.71 17.02 17.88
N VAL A 750 39.16 15.87 18.31
CA VAL A 750 39.87 14.90 19.15
C VAL A 750 40.88 14.12 18.31
N GLU A 751 42.14 14.06 18.75
CA GLU A 751 43.18 13.23 18.14
C GLU A 751 42.84 11.75 18.36
N LYS A 752 42.45 11.05 17.29
CA LYS A 752 42.52 9.58 17.21
C LYS A 752 43.70 9.18 16.33
N ASP A 753 44.48 8.26 16.86
CA ASP A 753 45.66 7.69 16.23
C ASP A 753 45.27 6.63 15.17
N THR A 754 46.07 6.51 14.12
CA THR A 754 46.00 5.58 12.96
C THR A 754 45.10 5.92 11.74
N SER A 755 45.77 6.23 10.63
CA SER A 755 45.50 6.00 9.19
C SER A 755 44.12 6.21 8.53
N ALA A 756 43.08 6.69 9.21
CA ALA A 756 41.78 6.97 8.59
C ALA A 756 41.61 8.45 8.20
N ASN A 757 41.28 8.68 6.92
CA ASN A 757 40.79 9.91 6.27
C ASN A 757 40.46 11.08 7.23
N LYS A 758 41.49 11.83 7.64
CA LYS A 758 41.32 13.06 8.42
C LYS A 758 40.87 14.17 7.47
N PHE A 759 39.63 14.65 7.60
CA PHE A 759 39.29 15.97 7.05
C PHE A 759 39.77 17.05 8.01
N VAL A 760 41.01 17.54 7.80
CA VAL A 760 41.54 18.69 8.53
C VAL A 760 41.19 19.97 7.78
N TYR A 761 40.46 20.86 8.44
CA TYR A 761 40.14 22.20 7.94
C TYR A 761 41.40 23.08 7.93
N ASN A 762 42.32 22.85 6.98
CA ASN A 762 43.52 23.64 6.81
C ASN A 762 43.17 25.02 6.24
N LYS A 763 43.48 26.07 7.02
CA LYS A 763 43.40 27.47 6.56
C LYS A 763 44.42 27.61 5.42
N PRO A 764 44.08 28.21 4.26
CA PRO A 764 45.12 28.53 3.29
C PRO A 764 46.06 29.55 3.94
N LYS A 765 47.36 29.27 3.96
CA LYS A 765 48.37 30.24 4.42
C LYS A 765 48.15 31.57 3.68
N ALA A 766 48.22 32.68 4.40
CA ALA A 766 48.17 34.01 3.80
C ALA A 766 49.32 34.12 2.78
N LYS A 767 49.05 34.70 1.61
CA LYS A 767 50.10 35.07 0.67
C LYS A 767 50.98 36.12 1.36
N THR A 768 52.17 35.73 1.81
CA THR A 768 53.26 36.66 2.16
C THR A 768 54.03 37.00 0.87
N GLU A 769 54.54 38.22 0.77
CA GLU A 769 55.03 38.86 -0.47
C GLU A 769 56.37 38.33 -1.02
N ASP A 770 57.01 37.33 -0.40
CA ASP A 770 58.31 36.84 -0.88
C ASP A 770 58.16 35.65 -1.84
N TYR A 771 58.10 35.94 -3.14
CA TYR A 771 58.08 34.96 -4.22
C TYR A 771 59.42 34.93 -4.97
N PHE A 772 60.37 34.12 -4.53
CA PHE A 772 61.40 33.54 -5.39
C PHE A 772 61.87 32.21 -4.76
N TYR A 773 61.54 31.08 -5.40
CA TYR A 773 61.84 29.69 -5.03
C TYR A 773 60.90 29.00 -4.02
N GLU A 774 59.68 28.64 -4.43
CA GLU A 774 59.02 27.39 -3.99
C GLU A 774 57.93 26.98 -5.00
N ALA A 775 58.30 26.11 -5.94
CA ALA A 775 57.38 25.47 -6.86
C ALA A 775 56.80 24.19 -6.23
N MET A 776 55.88 24.34 -5.26
CA MET A 776 54.92 23.30 -4.85
C MET A 776 53.89 23.94 -3.90
N ILE A 777 52.97 24.72 -4.47
CA ILE A 777 51.79 25.19 -3.73
C ILE A 777 50.80 24.03 -3.71
N GLU A 778 50.79 23.25 -2.64
CA GLU A 778 49.67 22.34 -2.33
C GLU A 778 48.38 23.18 -2.29
N GLU A 779 47.47 22.96 -3.24
CA GLU A 779 46.13 23.54 -3.20
C GLU A 779 45.42 23.03 -1.93
N PRO A 780 45.03 23.88 -0.97
CA PRO A 780 44.57 23.41 0.34
C PRO A 780 43.12 22.89 0.35
N TRP A 781 42.49 22.70 -0.82
CA TRP A 781 41.08 22.33 -0.95
C TRP A 781 40.86 21.36 -2.12
N ASN A 782 40.92 20.04 -1.87
CA ASN A 782 40.38 19.08 -2.81
C ASN A 782 38.84 19.05 -2.71
N VAL A 783 38.20 19.93 -3.46
CA VAL A 783 36.73 20.13 -3.49
C VAL A 783 35.97 18.84 -3.76
N GLU A 784 36.52 17.94 -4.56
CA GLU A 784 35.89 16.67 -4.90
C GLU A 784 35.94 15.69 -3.71
N GLU A 785 37.00 15.73 -2.92
CA GLU A 785 37.14 14.95 -1.69
C GLU A 785 36.17 15.42 -0.60
N VAL A 786 35.95 16.75 -0.47
CA VAL A 786 34.95 17.30 0.46
C VAL A 786 33.55 16.81 0.11
N LYS A 787 33.17 16.86 -1.17
CA LYS A 787 31.87 16.38 -1.64
C LYS A 787 31.71 14.88 -1.36
N LEU A 788 32.72 14.08 -1.68
CA LEU A 788 32.69 12.63 -1.46
C LEU A 788 32.55 12.29 0.02
N ASN A 789 33.32 12.93 0.89
CA ASN A 789 33.24 12.73 2.34
C ASN A 789 31.90 13.20 2.91
N LEU A 790 31.32 14.30 2.40
CA LEU A 790 30.00 14.78 2.83
C LEU A 790 28.90 13.80 2.46
N VAL A 791 28.91 13.31 1.20
CA VAL A 791 27.93 12.31 0.77
C VAL A 791 28.08 11.02 1.57
N ARG A 792 29.32 10.57 1.84
CA ARG A 792 29.57 9.41 2.68
C ARG A 792 28.97 9.57 4.08
N SER A 793 29.17 10.72 4.72
CA SER A 793 28.60 11.01 6.04
C SER A 793 27.07 11.07 6.01
N ILE A 794 26.48 11.89 5.14
CA ILE A 794 25.03 12.07 5.03
C ILE A 794 24.32 10.75 4.72
N SER A 795 24.85 9.94 3.81
CA SER A 795 24.22 8.67 3.43
C SER A 795 24.11 7.72 4.63
N HIS A 796 25.17 7.59 5.43
CA HIS A 796 25.17 6.74 6.62
C HIS A 796 24.29 7.32 7.74
N LEU A 797 24.26 8.65 7.91
CA LEU A 797 23.40 9.29 8.88
C LEU A 797 21.91 9.10 8.53
N MET A 798 21.56 9.21 7.25
CA MET A 798 20.20 8.96 6.75
C MET A 798 19.81 7.49 6.87
N LEU A 799 20.73 6.55 6.62
CA LEU A 799 20.50 5.13 6.88
C LEU A 799 20.22 4.86 8.37
N ASN A 800 21.01 5.45 9.27
CA ASN A 800 20.76 5.35 10.72
C ASN A 800 19.39 5.91 11.10
N ALA A 801 19.04 7.10 10.61
CA ALA A 801 17.73 7.69 10.84
C ALA A 801 16.60 6.79 10.32
N LEU A 802 16.73 6.23 9.11
CA LEU A 802 15.76 5.31 8.53
C LEU A 802 15.59 4.04 9.38
N MET A 803 16.68 3.41 9.82
CA MET A 803 16.61 2.23 10.70
C MET A 803 15.91 2.55 12.02
N LEU A 804 16.22 3.69 12.66
CA LEU A 804 15.58 4.10 13.91
C LEU A 804 14.09 4.42 13.73
N ILE A 805 13.73 5.07 12.62
CA ILE A 805 12.32 5.32 12.27
C ILE A 805 11.60 3.99 12.10
N VAL A 806 12.17 3.03 11.36
CA VAL A 806 11.54 1.72 11.16
C VAL A 806 11.41 0.96 12.49
N VAL A 807 12.41 0.97 13.37
CA VAL A 807 12.30 0.35 14.71
C VAL A 807 11.16 0.97 15.52
N LEU A 808 10.95 2.29 15.42
CA LEU A 808 9.83 2.97 16.07
C LEU A 808 8.46 2.56 15.49
N LEU A 809 8.39 2.34 14.18
CA LEU A 809 7.14 2.00 13.48
C LEU A 809 6.78 0.50 13.53
N MET A 810 7.75 -0.40 13.69
CA MET A 810 7.52 -1.85 13.66
C MET A 810 6.77 -2.37 14.91
N ARG A 811 6.00 -3.43 14.71
CA ARG A 811 5.48 -4.26 15.82
C ARG A 811 6.62 -4.86 16.65
N PRO A 812 6.46 -5.06 17.97
CA PRO A 812 7.54 -5.51 18.84
C PRO A 812 8.27 -6.78 18.39
N HIS A 813 7.54 -7.79 17.90
CA HIS A 813 8.14 -9.05 17.43
C HIS A 813 8.98 -8.88 16.14
N ASN A 814 8.70 -7.86 15.31
CA ASN A 814 9.40 -7.62 14.05
C ASN A 814 10.65 -6.74 14.19
N VAL A 815 10.89 -6.12 15.35
CA VAL A 815 12.02 -5.19 15.54
C VAL A 815 13.39 -5.83 15.24
N ILE A 816 13.55 -7.14 15.43
CA ILE A 816 14.81 -7.84 15.10
C ILE A 816 15.11 -7.86 13.59
N MET A 817 14.14 -7.60 12.74
CA MET A 817 14.32 -7.60 11.29
C MET A 817 15.17 -6.43 10.83
N VAL A 818 15.09 -5.26 11.48
CA VAL A 818 15.87 -4.07 11.11
C VAL A 818 17.38 -4.34 11.09
N PRO A 819 18.01 -4.81 12.18
CA PRO A 819 19.44 -5.12 12.15
C PRO A 819 19.73 -6.32 11.23
N SER A 820 18.80 -7.26 11.09
CA SER A 820 18.95 -8.41 10.21
C SER A 820 19.05 -8.02 8.72
N ILE A 821 18.27 -7.02 8.26
CA ILE A 821 18.36 -6.50 6.88
C ILE A 821 19.78 -5.98 6.60
N TYR A 822 20.29 -5.12 7.49
CA TYR A 822 21.61 -4.53 7.34
C TYR A 822 22.70 -5.61 7.31
N ILE A 823 22.65 -6.55 8.26
CA ILE A 823 23.60 -7.67 8.33
C ILE A 823 23.53 -8.50 7.05
N THR A 824 22.34 -8.84 6.55
CA THR A 824 22.18 -9.57 5.30
C THR A 824 22.76 -8.81 4.11
N CYS A 825 22.53 -7.50 3.99
CA CYS A 825 23.11 -6.67 2.92
C CYS A 825 24.63 -6.66 2.95
N VAL A 826 25.24 -6.43 4.11
CA VAL A 826 26.70 -6.36 4.27
C VAL A 826 27.35 -7.71 3.98
N LEU A 827 26.88 -8.78 4.65
CA LEU A 827 27.47 -10.10 4.51
C LEU A 827 27.31 -10.63 3.08
N THR A 828 26.14 -10.44 2.46
CA THR A 828 25.92 -10.91 1.09
C THR A 828 26.77 -10.15 0.09
N SER A 829 26.96 -8.85 0.27
CA SER A 829 27.82 -8.04 -0.61
C SER A 829 29.28 -8.48 -0.58
N GLU A 830 29.78 -8.90 0.60
CA GLU A 830 31.12 -9.48 0.74
C GLU A 830 31.19 -10.87 0.10
N CYS A 831 30.17 -11.71 0.30
CA CYS A 831 30.14 -13.08 -0.22
C CYS A 831 29.96 -13.14 -1.74
N MET A 832 29.49 -12.06 -2.37
CA MET A 832 29.27 -11.99 -3.82
C MET A 832 30.32 -11.18 -4.57
N ASP A 833 31.41 -10.78 -3.91
CA ASP A 833 32.51 -10.06 -4.57
C ASP A 833 33.26 -10.99 -5.54
N HIS A 834 33.18 -10.70 -6.84
CA HIS A 834 33.82 -11.47 -7.89
C HIS A 834 35.35 -11.50 -7.75
N LYS A 835 35.97 -10.49 -7.15
CA LYS A 835 37.42 -10.47 -6.92
C LYS A 835 37.88 -11.49 -5.89
N LEU A 836 37.00 -11.86 -4.95
CA LEU A 836 37.24 -12.86 -3.92
C LEU A 836 36.95 -14.28 -4.41
N LEU A 837 35.96 -14.45 -5.30
CA LEU A 837 35.46 -15.77 -5.73
C LEU A 837 35.96 -16.27 -7.10
N ASP A 838 36.78 -15.51 -7.83
CA ASP A 838 37.38 -15.93 -9.10
C ASP A 838 38.84 -16.39 -8.97
N SER A 839 39.18 -17.43 -9.73
CA SER A 839 40.54 -17.99 -9.80
C SER A 839 41.51 -17.22 -10.71
N LYS A 840 41.00 -16.29 -11.54
CA LYS A 840 41.80 -15.53 -12.53
C LYS A 840 42.16 -14.14 -12.01
N SER A 841 43.45 -13.84 -11.82
CA SER A 841 43.91 -12.49 -11.48
C SER A 841 43.85 -11.57 -12.70
N GLY A 842 43.18 -10.40 -12.59
CA GLY A 842 43.25 -9.33 -13.61
C GLY A 842 41.95 -8.98 -14.34
N ARG A 843 40.80 -9.57 -13.98
CA ARG A 843 39.49 -9.20 -14.55
C ARG A 843 39.04 -7.80 -14.09
N LYS A 844 38.45 -7.02 -15.01
CA LYS A 844 37.81 -5.74 -14.71
C LYS A 844 36.32 -5.96 -14.41
N THR A 845 36.01 -6.37 -13.18
CA THR A 845 34.66 -6.80 -12.76
C THR A 845 33.75 -5.68 -12.28
N GLU A 846 34.23 -4.44 -12.14
CA GLU A 846 33.50 -3.34 -11.48
C GLU A 846 32.04 -3.16 -11.94
N VAL A 847 31.77 -3.25 -13.25
CA VAL A 847 30.42 -3.10 -13.80
C VAL A 847 29.51 -4.26 -13.38
N VAL A 848 30.04 -5.49 -13.44
CA VAL A 848 29.31 -6.71 -13.07
C VAL A 848 29.10 -6.75 -11.55
N ASP A 849 30.09 -6.35 -10.77
CA ASP A 849 29.99 -6.26 -9.30
C ASP A 849 28.85 -5.31 -8.89
N ILE A 850 28.74 -4.15 -9.54
CA ILE A 850 27.66 -3.18 -9.30
C ILE A 850 26.30 -3.76 -9.71
N LEU A 851 26.22 -4.44 -10.85
CA LEU A 851 24.99 -5.08 -11.33
C LEU A 851 24.48 -6.12 -10.32
N SER A 852 25.31 -7.08 -9.96
CA SER A 852 24.95 -8.17 -9.07
C SER A 852 24.65 -7.67 -7.67
N ARG A 853 25.45 -6.73 -7.14
CA ARG A 853 25.20 -6.09 -5.85
C ARG A 853 23.85 -5.36 -5.83
N THR A 854 23.51 -4.64 -6.90
CA THR A 854 22.23 -3.91 -6.99
C THR A 854 21.03 -4.87 -6.98
N LEU A 855 21.08 -5.92 -7.81
CA LEU A 855 20.00 -6.93 -7.90
C LEU A 855 19.83 -7.69 -6.58
N VAL A 856 20.92 -7.99 -5.88
CA VAL A 856 20.87 -8.71 -4.60
C VAL A 856 20.26 -7.87 -3.48
N HIS A 857 20.63 -6.59 -3.37
CA HIS A 857 19.99 -5.70 -2.38
C HIS A 857 18.50 -5.55 -2.66
N MET A 858 18.10 -5.51 -3.93
CA MET A 858 16.70 -5.52 -4.32
C MET A 858 15.99 -6.81 -3.88
N TRP A 859 16.57 -7.98 -4.12
CA TRP A 859 16.01 -9.25 -3.65
C TRP A 859 15.91 -9.32 -2.13
N ILE A 860 16.94 -8.87 -1.40
CA ILE A 860 16.92 -8.77 0.06
C ILE A 860 15.76 -7.88 0.50
N GLY A 861 15.58 -6.72 -0.13
CA GLY A 861 14.46 -5.84 0.14
C GLY A 861 13.11 -6.54 0.02
N ILE A 862 12.88 -7.25 -1.07
CA ILE A 862 11.62 -7.98 -1.32
C ILE A 862 11.44 -9.15 -0.33
N LEU A 863 12.51 -9.87 0.01
CA LEU A 863 12.43 -10.95 1.02
C LEU A 863 12.01 -10.42 2.38
N PHE A 864 12.58 -9.31 2.82
CA PHE A 864 12.22 -8.72 4.11
C PHE A 864 10.86 -8.05 4.10
N PHE A 865 10.35 -7.62 2.94
CA PHE A 865 8.94 -7.26 2.79
C PHE A 865 8.04 -8.44 3.21
N PHE A 866 8.33 -9.65 2.73
CA PHE A 866 7.55 -10.84 3.10
C PHE A 866 7.87 -11.37 4.50
N TYR A 867 9.13 -11.38 4.95
CA TYR A 867 9.44 -11.83 6.32
C TYR A 867 8.71 -11.03 7.39
N GLN A 868 8.45 -9.74 7.14
CA GLN A 868 7.66 -8.87 8.02
C GLN A 868 6.19 -9.27 8.15
N GLY A 869 5.68 -10.16 7.30
CA GLY A 869 4.27 -10.58 7.26
C GLY A 869 3.43 -9.85 6.20
N ASN A 870 4.03 -8.96 5.40
CA ASN A 870 3.29 -8.33 4.30
C ASN A 870 2.97 -9.36 3.21
N SER A 871 1.86 -9.15 2.51
CA SER A 871 1.47 -9.91 1.32
C SER A 871 0.88 -8.97 0.27
N ASN A 872 0.49 -9.50 -0.88
CA ASN A 872 -0.23 -8.72 -1.90
C ASN A 872 -1.72 -8.50 -1.55
N SER A 873 -2.09 -8.62 -0.28
CA SER A 873 -3.45 -8.40 0.23
C SER A 873 -3.53 -7.11 1.05
N LEU A 874 -4.61 -6.35 0.88
CA LEU A 874 -4.85 -5.12 1.67
C LEU A 874 -4.95 -5.40 3.18
N SER A 875 -5.38 -6.60 3.54
CA SER A 875 -5.45 -7.07 4.94
C SER A 875 -4.12 -7.21 5.66
N SER A 876 -3.01 -7.29 4.92
CA SER A 876 -1.67 -7.37 5.51
C SER A 876 -1.07 -6.01 5.85
N VAL A 877 -1.75 -4.91 5.49
CA VAL A 877 -1.26 -3.55 5.77
C VAL A 877 -1.46 -3.23 7.25
N ASP A 878 -0.37 -3.00 7.97
CA ASP A 878 -0.43 -2.57 9.37
C ASP A 878 -0.81 -1.09 9.50
N LEU A 879 -2.10 -0.83 9.70
CA LEU A 879 -2.66 0.51 9.92
C LEU A 879 -2.06 1.19 11.16
N GLY A 880 -1.75 0.43 12.22
CA GLY A 880 -1.26 0.97 13.49
C GLY A 880 0.05 1.75 13.36
N SER A 881 0.92 1.31 12.44
CA SER A 881 2.18 1.99 12.14
C SER A 881 2.01 3.45 11.66
N GLY A 882 0.91 3.77 11.00
CA GLY A 882 0.60 5.13 10.53
C GLY A 882 0.42 6.16 11.65
N TYR A 883 -0.03 5.69 12.81
CA TYR A 883 -0.53 6.53 13.90
C TYR A 883 0.47 6.75 15.03
N VAL A 884 1.66 6.14 14.95
CA VAL A 884 2.71 6.26 15.97
C VAL A 884 3.04 7.74 16.25
N GLY A 885 2.68 8.22 17.45
CA GLY A 885 2.90 9.61 17.87
C GLY A 885 2.05 10.65 17.14
N LEU A 886 0.78 10.36 16.80
CA LEU A 886 -0.21 11.35 16.35
C LEU A 886 -1.33 11.54 17.38
N ARG A 887 -1.78 12.79 17.53
CA ARG A 887 -3.03 13.12 18.25
C ARG A 887 -4.25 13.16 17.32
N GLU A 888 -4.03 13.44 16.04
CA GLU A 888 -5.08 13.65 15.04
C GLU A 888 -4.70 13.01 13.70
N TYR A 889 -5.71 12.59 12.94
CA TYR A 889 -5.54 12.03 11.61
C TYR A 889 -4.99 13.06 10.63
N CYS A 890 -3.91 12.70 9.94
CA CYS A 890 -3.35 13.49 8.86
C CYS A 890 -3.00 12.55 7.70
N PRO A 891 -3.74 12.58 6.58
CA PRO A 891 -3.60 11.60 5.50
C PRO A 891 -2.17 11.41 5.03
N ALA A 892 -1.44 12.53 4.81
CA ALA A 892 -0.07 12.49 4.31
C ALA A 892 0.92 11.85 5.30
N ARG A 893 0.80 12.16 6.61
CA ARG A 893 1.69 11.60 7.64
C ARG A 893 1.43 10.12 7.86
N VAL A 894 0.15 9.72 7.90
CA VAL A 894 -0.27 8.34 8.07
C VAL A 894 0.19 7.49 6.87
N ALA A 895 -0.11 7.92 5.64
CA ALA A 895 0.28 7.21 4.43
C ALA A 895 1.81 7.06 4.30
N LEU A 896 2.57 8.11 4.64
CA LEU A 896 4.04 8.05 4.60
C LEU A 896 4.59 7.03 5.60
N ARG A 897 4.07 7.01 6.83
CA ARG A 897 4.53 6.08 7.88
C ARG A 897 4.12 4.64 7.60
N MET A 898 2.88 4.41 7.18
CA MET A 898 2.42 3.10 6.74
C MET A 898 3.26 2.57 5.58
N GLY A 899 3.55 3.41 4.58
CA GLY A 899 4.39 3.02 3.47
C GLY A 899 5.85 2.78 3.87
N LEU A 900 6.43 3.60 4.75
CA LEU A 900 7.78 3.36 5.30
C LEU A 900 7.84 2.06 6.12
N HIS A 901 6.77 1.73 6.86
CA HIS A 901 6.65 0.47 7.58
C HIS A 901 6.52 -0.71 6.60
N ALA A 902 5.58 -0.66 5.66
CA ALA A 902 5.34 -1.74 4.70
C ALA A 902 6.58 -2.00 3.81
N TYR A 903 7.24 -0.95 3.33
CA TYR A 903 8.43 -1.05 2.47
C TYR A 903 9.75 -0.84 3.22
N ALA A 904 9.79 -1.15 4.52
CA ALA A 904 10.99 -1.04 5.34
C ALA A 904 12.17 -1.86 4.79
N GLY A 905 11.92 -3.12 4.40
CA GLY A 905 12.91 -4.00 3.79
C GLY A 905 13.56 -3.37 2.55
N PRO A 906 12.79 -3.04 1.49
CA PRO A 906 13.31 -2.37 0.30
C PRO A 906 14.00 -1.03 0.59
N ALA A 907 13.47 -0.21 1.50
CA ALA A 907 14.05 1.08 1.84
C ALA A 907 15.42 0.95 2.51
N ILE A 908 15.55 0.09 3.52
CA ILE A 908 16.82 -0.14 4.24
C ILE A 908 17.85 -0.80 3.32
N ALA A 909 17.44 -1.82 2.55
CA ALA A 909 18.35 -2.49 1.61
C ALA A 909 18.85 -1.54 0.51
N GLY A 910 17.97 -0.69 -0.04
CA GLY A 910 18.35 0.36 -0.99
C GLY A 910 19.30 1.39 -0.37
N ALA A 911 19.00 1.88 0.84
CA ALA A 911 19.87 2.82 1.53
C ALA A 911 21.26 2.22 1.85
N ALA A 912 21.31 0.95 2.25
CA ALA A 912 22.56 0.22 2.49
C ALA A 912 23.40 0.08 1.21
N LEU A 913 22.78 -0.14 0.04
CA LEU A 913 23.46 -0.16 -1.26
C LEU A 913 24.18 1.18 -1.53
N PHE A 914 23.48 2.31 -1.39
CA PHE A 914 24.08 3.62 -1.66
C PHE A 914 25.12 4.04 -0.62
N CYS A 915 24.97 3.65 0.65
CA CYS A 915 26.02 3.80 1.66
C CYS A 915 27.27 3.03 1.26
N THR A 916 27.10 1.79 0.79
CA THR A 916 28.21 0.95 0.32
C THR A 916 28.90 1.57 -0.89
N ILE A 917 28.16 2.12 -1.84
CA ILE A 917 28.70 2.84 -3.01
C ILE A 917 29.53 4.05 -2.55
N ALA A 918 29.01 4.87 -1.64
CA ALA A 918 29.72 6.04 -1.11
C ALA A 918 30.98 5.66 -0.30
N ALA A 919 30.94 4.54 0.43
CA ALA A 919 32.06 4.05 1.22
C ALA A 919 33.21 3.51 0.34
N HIS A 920 32.91 2.79 -0.74
CA HIS A 920 33.90 2.13 -1.61
C HIS A 920 34.39 2.99 -2.78
N SER A 921 33.85 4.19 -2.96
CA SER A 921 34.31 5.11 -3.99
C SER A 921 35.56 5.85 -3.52
N ASP A 922 36.61 5.84 -4.33
CA ASP A 922 37.87 6.56 -4.06
C ASP A 922 37.81 8.00 -4.57
N THR A 923 37.04 8.23 -5.63
CA THR A 923 36.89 9.55 -6.27
C THR A 923 35.43 9.93 -6.45
N TRP A 924 35.15 11.25 -6.47
CA TRP A 924 33.80 11.76 -6.74
C TRP A 924 33.24 11.28 -8.08
N GLN A 925 34.08 11.18 -9.12
CA GLN A 925 33.64 10.70 -10.44
C GLN A 925 33.24 9.23 -10.42
N GLN A 926 34.00 8.38 -9.72
CA GLN A 926 33.65 6.97 -9.55
C GLN A 926 32.34 6.81 -8.77
N TYR A 927 32.14 7.62 -7.73
CA TYR A 927 30.89 7.67 -6.97
C TYR A 927 29.70 8.01 -7.88
N LEU A 928 29.79 9.10 -8.65
CA LEU A 928 28.72 9.52 -9.57
C LEU A 928 28.39 8.44 -10.61
N GLN A 929 29.42 7.82 -11.19
CA GLN A 929 29.26 6.81 -12.23
C GLN A 929 28.62 5.52 -11.69
N THR A 930 29.03 5.09 -10.50
CA THR A 930 28.46 3.92 -9.84
C THR A 930 27.02 4.16 -9.41
N THR A 931 26.74 5.34 -8.85
CA THR A 931 25.39 5.79 -8.48
C THR A 931 24.47 5.85 -9.69
N TRP A 932 24.96 6.36 -10.82
CA TRP A 932 24.21 6.38 -12.09
C TRP A 932 23.84 4.98 -12.57
N ARG A 933 24.80 4.02 -12.55
CA ARG A 933 24.54 2.62 -12.91
C ARG A 933 23.49 1.98 -12.02
N ALA A 934 23.64 2.07 -10.70
CA ALA A 934 22.71 1.50 -9.73
C ALA A 934 21.29 2.09 -9.89
N THR A 935 21.19 3.41 -10.05
CA THR A 935 19.92 4.12 -10.29
C THR A 935 19.22 3.63 -11.56
N ASN A 936 19.96 3.44 -12.66
CA ASN A 936 19.39 2.94 -13.91
C ASN A 936 18.89 1.50 -13.78
N ILE A 937 19.63 0.62 -13.09
CA ILE A 937 19.24 -0.78 -12.86
C ILE A 937 17.95 -0.85 -12.04
N LEU A 938 17.87 -0.10 -10.93
CA LEU A 938 16.68 -0.07 -10.08
C LEU A 938 15.46 0.49 -10.81
N ALA A 939 15.64 1.58 -11.57
CA ALA A 939 14.58 2.16 -12.39
C ALA A 939 14.10 1.20 -13.49
N LEU A 940 15.04 0.56 -14.20
CA LEU A 940 14.73 -0.44 -15.23
C LEU A 940 13.93 -1.60 -14.65
N HIS A 941 14.38 -2.18 -13.54
CA HIS A 941 13.67 -3.26 -12.87
C HIS A 941 12.25 -2.87 -12.49
N ARG A 942 12.08 -1.70 -11.86
CA ARG A 942 10.77 -1.23 -11.38
C ARG A 942 9.79 -1.02 -12.54
N VAL A 943 10.21 -0.33 -13.61
CA VAL A 943 9.34 -0.09 -14.77
C VAL A 943 9.08 -1.38 -15.56
N TYR A 944 10.09 -2.26 -15.69
CA TYR A 944 9.93 -3.57 -16.32
C TYR A 944 8.89 -4.43 -15.60
N SER A 945 8.98 -4.51 -14.27
CA SER A 945 8.03 -5.28 -13.46
C SER A 945 6.61 -4.75 -13.62
N VAL A 946 6.43 -3.42 -13.59
CA VAL A 946 5.14 -2.77 -13.79
C VAL A 946 4.57 -3.03 -15.19
N VAL A 947 5.36 -2.88 -16.26
CA VAL A 947 4.83 -3.05 -17.62
C VAL A 947 4.36 -4.48 -17.87
N ILE A 948 5.12 -5.48 -17.43
CA ILE A 948 4.73 -6.89 -17.56
C ILE A 948 3.46 -7.16 -16.75
N TYR A 949 3.40 -6.67 -15.51
CA TYR A 949 2.22 -6.85 -14.67
C TYR A 949 0.97 -6.15 -15.22
N CYS A 950 1.08 -4.93 -15.75
CA CYS A 950 -0.03 -4.23 -16.42
C CYS A 950 -0.56 -4.99 -17.64
N VAL A 951 0.32 -5.61 -18.43
CA VAL A 951 -0.08 -6.49 -19.55
C VAL A 951 -0.87 -7.69 -19.03
N ILE A 952 -0.34 -8.38 -18.01
CA ILE A 952 -0.99 -9.54 -17.39
C ILE A 952 -2.36 -9.16 -16.80
N ALA A 953 -2.44 -8.08 -16.03
CA ALA A 953 -3.69 -7.59 -15.45
C ALA A 953 -4.73 -7.25 -16.54
N THR A 954 -4.30 -6.71 -17.68
CA THR A 954 -5.18 -6.42 -18.82
C THR A 954 -5.70 -7.69 -19.49
N ILE A 955 -4.86 -8.73 -19.60
CA ILE A 955 -5.27 -10.05 -20.10
C ILE A 955 -6.31 -10.68 -19.18
N PHE A 956 -6.13 -10.57 -17.86
CA PHE A 956 -7.02 -11.13 -16.83
C PHE A 956 -8.07 -10.16 -16.30
N ARG A 957 -8.37 -9.07 -16.99
CA ARG A 957 -9.33 -8.04 -16.52
C ARG A 957 -10.76 -8.59 -16.30
N ASP A 958 -11.13 -9.63 -17.06
CA ASP A 958 -12.43 -10.29 -16.98
C ASP A 958 -12.35 -11.59 -16.12
N HIS A 959 -11.22 -11.82 -15.44
CA HIS A 959 -11.02 -12.98 -14.58
C HIS A 959 -11.76 -12.83 -13.24
N LEU A 960 -12.26 -13.93 -12.70
CA LEU A 960 -13.02 -13.98 -11.43
C LEU A 960 -12.28 -13.40 -10.21
N PHE A 961 -10.95 -13.28 -10.30
CA PHE A 961 -10.06 -12.78 -9.24
C PHE A 961 -9.45 -11.41 -9.57
N VAL A 962 -9.96 -10.70 -10.59
CA VAL A 962 -9.45 -9.37 -10.98
C VAL A 962 -9.47 -8.39 -9.80
N TRP A 963 -10.51 -8.45 -8.98
CA TRP A 963 -10.68 -7.58 -7.82
C TRP A 963 -9.98 -8.11 -6.58
N SER A 964 -10.01 -9.42 -6.31
CA SER A 964 -9.44 -9.97 -5.07
C SER A 964 -7.93 -10.20 -5.10
N VAL A 965 -7.32 -10.41 -6.28
CA VAL A 965 -5.90 -10.75 -6.43
C VAL A 965 -5.16 -9.72 -7.28
N PHE A 966 -5.65 -9.45 -8.49
CA PHE A 966 -4.88 -8.62 -9.42
C PHE A 966 -4.85 -7.13 -9.01
N SER A 967 -6.00 -6.61 -8.58
CA SER A 967 -6.16 -5.21 -8.18
C SER A 967 -5.34 -4.83 -6.94
N PRO A 968 -5.34 -5.59 -5.82
CA PRO A 968 -4.47 -5.34 -4.69
C PRO A 968 -2.98 -5.30 -5.07
N LYS A 969 -2.49 -6.30 -5.81
CA LYS A 969 -1.10 -6.33 -6.28
C LYS A 969 -0.75 -5.11 -7.14
N LEU A 970 -1.68 -4.66 -7.99
CA LEU A 970 -1.49 -3.45 -8.80
C LEU A 970 -1.32 -2.19 -7.92
N LEU A 971 -2.11 -2.08 -6.85
CA LEU A 971 -1.97 -0.99 -5.87
C LEU A 971 -0.64 -1.07 -5.10
N TYR A 972 -0.20 -2.27 -4.69
CA TYR A 972 1.12 -2.48 -4.10
C TYR A 972 2.24 -2.08 -5.08
N ASP A 973 2.11 -2.41 -6.36
CA ASP A 973 3.08 -2.01 -7.38
C ASP A 973 3.11 -0.50 -7.62
N PHE A 974 1.96 0.16 -7.53
CA PHE A 974 1.87 1.62 -7.58
C PHE A 974 2.59 2.26 -6.40
N VAL A 975 2.28 1.85 -5.17
CA VAL A 975 2.91 2.40 -3.96
C VAL A 975 4.41 2.10 -3.96
N ALA A 976 4.82 0.89 -4.32
CA ALA A 976 6.24 0.54 -4.47
C ALA A 976 6.95 1.44 -5.49
N THR A 977 6.28 1.82 -6.59
CA THR A 977 6.84 2.74 -7.60
C THR A 977 6.97 4.16 -7.06
N VAL A 978 6.00 4.66 -6.29
CA VAL A 978 6.07 5.97 -5.60
C VAL A 978 7.26 6.00 -4.63
N PHE A 979 7.41 4.98 -3.79
CA PHE A 979 8.55 4.88 -2.87
C PHE A 979 9.89 4.71 -3.60
N SER A 980 9.93 4.01 -4.74
CA SER A 980 11.13 3.92 -5.58
C SER A 980 11.54 5.28 -6.16
N VAL A 981 10.57 6.07 -6.63
CA VAL A 981 10.81 7.45 -7.09
C VAL A 981 11.36 8.29 -5.95
N GLN A 982 10.71 8.26 -4.78
CA GLN A 982 11.14 9.02 -3.60
C GLN A 982 12.55 8.62 -3.15
N ALA A 983 12.87 7.33 -3.11
CA ALA A 983 14.19 6.83 -2.72
C ALA A 983 15.29 7.33 -3.67
N LEU A 984 15.10 7.19 -4.98
CA LEU A 984 16.09 7.65 -5.97
C LEU A 984 16.18 9.18 -6.04
N ALA A 985 15.08 9.90 -5.85
CA ALA A 985 15.08 11.35 -5.71
C ALA A 985 15.86 11.81 -4.47
N THR A 986 15.80 11.05 -3.38
CA THR A 986 16.58 11.33 -2.16
C THR A 986 18.09 11.24 -2.46
N ILE A 987 18.54 10.27 -3.24
CA ILE A 987 19.96 10.19 -3.66
C ILE A 987 20.34 11.41 -4.51
N ALA A 988 19.47 11.86 -5.40
CA ALA A 988 19.69 13.09 -6.17
C ALA A 988 19.78 14.34 -5.29
N GLN A 989 18.96 14.41 -4.24
CA GLN A 989 19.00 15.49 -3.26
C GLN A 989 20.30 15.49 -2.44
N ILE A 990 20.81 14.32 -2.05
CA ILE A 990 22.10 14.19 -1.35
C ILE A 990 23.24 14.73 -2.23
N GLU A 991 23.28 14.37 -3.52
CA GLU A 991 24.26 14.92 -4.46
C GLU A 991 24.14 16.44 -4.61
N ALA A 992 22.91 16.95 -4.78
CA ALA A 992 22.66 18.38 -4.90
C ALA A 992 23.08 19.14 -3.63
N LEU A 993 22.79 18.58 -2.46
CA LEU A 993 23.17 19.12 -1.17
C LEU A 993 24.69 19.16 -1.00
N ALA A 994 25.42 18.14 -1.49
CA ALA A 994 26.88 18.17 -1.46
C ALA A 994 27.46 19.31 -2.32
N HIS A 995 26.86 19.59 -3.48
CA HIS A 995 27.23 20.74 -4.30
C HIS A 995 26.92 22.08 -3.61
N ILE A 996 25.73 22.23 -3.02
CA ILE A 996 25.29 23.45 -2.32
C ILE A 996 26.14 23.71 -1.07
N THR A 997 26.38 22.68 -0.26
CA THR A 997 27.17 22.78 0.97
C THR A 997 28.60 23.21 0.67
N ASN A 998 29.21 22.64 -0.38
CA ASN A 998 30.53 23.10 -0.84
C ASN A 998 30.51 24.56 -1.32
N TRP A 999 29.46 25.00 -2.01
CA TRP A 999 29.30 26.42 -2.40
C TRP A 999 29.18 27.35 -1.18
N LEU A 1000 28.36 26.98 -0.18
CA LEU A 1000 28.21 27.72 1.08
C LEU A 1000 29.54 27.76 1.87
N ALA A 1001 30.24 26.63 1.98
CA ALA A 1001 31.52 26.55 2.67
C ALA A 1001 32.56 27.50 2.05
N ARG A 1002 32.57 27.68 0.72
CA ARG A 1002 33.39 28.70 0.05
C ARG A 1002 33.00 30.13 0.45
N MET A 1003 31.70 30.43 0.57
CA MET A 1003 31.23 31.76 1.00
C MET A 1003 31.65 32.09 2.44
N PHE A 1004 31.48 31.14 3.38
CA PHE A 1004 31.84 31.35 4.79
C PHE A 1004 33.36 31.45 5.00
N THR A 1005 34.16 30.70 4.23
CA THR A 1005 35.63 30.79 4.31
C THR A 1005 36.18 32.08 3.67
N TYR A 1006 35.56 32.59 2.60
CA TYR A 1006 35.99 33.83 1.93
C TYR A 1006 35.67 35.09 2.76
N LYS A 1007 34.55 35.11 3.50
CA LYS A 1007 34.19 36.21 4.41
C LYS A 1007 35.10 36.34 5.65
N SER A 1008 35.94 35.34 5.94
CA SER A 1008 36.92 35.40 7.04
C SER A 1008 38.26 36.05 6.66
N ARG A 1009 38.36 36.65 5.46
CA ARG A 1009 39.56 37.30 4.90
C ARG A 1009 39.43 38.82 4.70
N LEU A 1010 38.28 39.40 4.97
CA LEU A 1010 38.06 40.84 5.14
C LEU A 1010 37.87 41.10 6.63
#